data_AF-A0A1E5Q7M4-F1
#
_entry.id   AF-A0A1E5Q7M4-F1
#
_cell.length_a   1.000
_cell.length_b   1.000
_cell.length_c   1.000
_cell.angle_alpha   90.00
_cell.angle_beta   90.00
_cell.angle_gamma   90.00
#
_symmetry.space_group_name_H-M   'P 1'
#
loop_
_entity.id
_entity.type
_entity.pdbx_description
1 polymer ?
#
loop_
_entity_poly.entity_id
_entity_poly.type
_entity_poly.pdbx_seq_one_letter_code
_entity_poly.pdbx_strand_id
1 'polypeptide(L)'
;MSMAGEPQRPLRIAITDNYAPFTILGPDKQAYGLFVDMWKLWSVTTGIPVEFQASSWSETIEAVKNGTADVHSGLNKTKQREAFLEFSDPIHVGRSALYFRSGDTQPIPFEDLAGEKVGVVEGTLHDQFIQDKYPNVIRVPFAGNDKLVSALLRSEVRAIFDETVANQATLARLGLSGVFQRGHETILTNFVYVGVAKGNTALLEKINAGFKAIARAKLKAAESRWLADDFDHFYKAELGDSSNALNSTPQDETSQSVVLNDKEKLWLRQNPISRIAVMNNWPPYDFTDEEGRHYGMHSDLLRLINKHLGTNLIVLPFDAWPEAYTKAASGEVDGILGLSWTKEREKTFLFSSAYYYEPASVLMRVGDTPIKEWKGLNGKTILVPKNTSIIDKIKAELPDAIVVEMLSKDDALTRLANGEGDAYVAWLSASPQRLKDLKLAITAKIDDRQGEVTLGVPVSKPVLASIVQKGINSITQSEWAALREQWVPKAAGDTNLANLTNEEIQWIKDHKNVTFANEMDWPPFDFVEHDMPKGISIELVDLIAQKTGINVKFVNGYSWAELLEQFNNGDIDVLPALYWTEERAKTFDFTTPYAVNSSVLVVHNDHKKLNSFAALKGHKVGIIKGFGTAELLSQRYPEIELVTVTNALEGLQKVSLGTIDAYFDSIGVISHVLDNNLVPDLVLSFNHEMKNSTETQLHMATLKSNKLLRNILQKGLDAVSPEEMRTIRNRWLPLGSSESRSVNERVVFSNEEKAFIAAHPKLKLGVDMAWPPFEFVEDGIHKGISADVVKKISEFSGIEFIAQTDLTWAQVLAGTKSGSIDIMPMMQPTAEREEFLDFTKPYVSYPIVILTRDDTPFISSLGAIGSLKTGMVSGYSIETMVKKHYQEIKRVPQTDLESMLRNLSSGKIDVALSNLAVATYAMNKLNLVNLRVTAPTEYNNDLAMGVPKGNPVLLSILQKSLDAITESEMNAIKNSWVALQVEFGLDLKTMMIYALPVLGGFIVIVGFVVVWNRKLGREVEERHEAERHSRMLLESVGEGIFGVDQIGQVTFVNSVASEALGYAPHELIGEKVHALIHHTRPDGSDFPVKECPMWEAYTKGKVSRIDNEILWRKDGTSFPVEYNATPLRRHDSIIGAVISFRDITKVQKATAALHEHLEDVEKFNELAVDRELRMIELKQEINVLLKEKGAQEKYEIVQ
;
A
#
# COMPACT_ATOMS: atom_id res chain seq x y z
N MET A 1 -44.80 -10.57 45.58
CA MET A 1 -45.66 -10.77 44.40
C MET A 1 -45.36 -9.66 43.40
N SER A 2 -44.70 -9.99 42.29
CA SER A 2 -44.74 -9.22 41.03
C SER A 2 -44.16 -10.11 39.91
N MET A 3 -45.09 -10.76 39.22
CA MET A 3 -45.09 -11.37 37.88
C MET A 3 -43.82 -12.07 37.37
N ALA A 4 -43.80 -13.41 37.54
CA ALA A 4 -43.12 -14.31 36.63
C ALA A 4 -43.82 -14.22 35.25
N GLY A 5 -43.21 -13.50 34.31
CA GLY A 5 -43.57 -13.59 32.90
C GLY A 5 -43.24 -14.98 32.36
N GLU A 6 -44.07 -15.49 31.45
CA GLU A 6 -43.84 -16.78 30.78
C GLU A 6 -42.39 -16.90 30.26
N PRO A 7 -41.76 -18.08 30.33
CA PRO A 7 -40.41 -18.27 29.82
C PRO A 7 -40.37 -17.98 28.32
N GLN A 8 -39.81 -16.83 27.94
CA GLN A 8 -39.59 -16.49 26.54
C GLN A 8 -38.59 -17.48 25.95
N ARG A 9 -38.94 -18.08 24.82
CA ARG A 9 -38.03 -19.00 24.11
C ARG A 9 -36.73 -18.25 23.77
N PRO A 10 -35.55 -18.91 23.89
CA PRO A 10 -34.30 -18.30 23.48
C PRO A 10 -34.30 -18.01 21.98
N LEU A 11 -33.75 -16.85 21.61
CA LEU A 11 -33.52 -16.49 20.22
C LEU A 11 -32.33 -17.30 19.69
N ARG A 12 -32.56 -18.08 18.62
CA ARG A 12 -31.52 -18.94 18.01
C ARG A 12 -30.69 -18.13 17.03
N ILE A 13 -29.40 -17.98 17.33
CA ILE A 13 -28.47 -17.15 16.58
C ILE A 13 -27.49 -18.03 15.84
N ALA A 14 -27.61 -18.05 14.51
CA ALA A 14 -26.64 -18.73 13.65
C ALA A 14 -25.31 -17.95 13.66
N ILE A 15 -24.23 -18.65 14.00
CA ILE A 15 -22.86 -18.12 14.01
C ILE A 15 -21.95 -19.04 13.19
N THR A 16 -20.90 -18.49 12.62
CA THR A 16 -19.89 -19.29 11.93
C THR A 16 -18.88 -19.86 12.93
N ASP A 17 -18.52 -21.13 12.79
CA ASP A 17 -17.64 -21.82 13.74
C ASP A 17 -16.15 -21.42 13.65
N ASN A 18 -15.74 -20.75 12.57
CA ASN A 18 -14.34 -20.48 12.24
C ASN A 18 -14.06 -19.06 11.69
N TYR A 19 -14.76 -18.03 12.19
CA TYR A 19 -14.66 -16.64 11.72
C TYR A 19 -14.15 -15.69 12.81
N ALA A 20 -12.97 -15.99 13.37
CA ALA A 20 -12.32 -15.15 14.37
C ALA A 20 -11.88 -13.80 13.78
N PRO A 21 -11.90 -12.68 14.55
CA PRO A 21 -12.27 -12.59 15.96
C PRO A 21 -13.79 -12.37 16.17
N PHE A 22 -14.61 -12.49 15.14
CA PHE A 22 -16.04 -12.15 15.19
C PHE A 22 -16.90 -13.26 15.79
N THR A 23 -16.75 -14.50 15.31
CA THR A 23 -17.38 -15.71 15.87
C THR A 23 -16.46 -16.92 15.72
N ILE A 24 -16.25 -17.67 16.79
CA ILE A 24 -15.50 -18.93 16.77
C ILE A 24 -16.12 -19.90 17.76
N LEU A 25 -16.12 -21.19 17.41
CA LEU A 25 -16.48 -22.26 18.34
C LEU A 25 -15.21 -22.69 19.08
N GLY A 26 -15.19 -22.49 20.40
CA GLY A 26 -14.07 -22.90 21.24
C GLY A 26 -14.02 -24.43 21.43
N PRO A 27 -12.89 -24.96 21.95
CA PRO A 27 -12.73 -26.40 22.22
C PRO A 27 -13.74 -26.97 23.22
N ASP A 28 -14.32 -26.12 24.07
CA ASP A 28 -15.38 -26.46 25.02
C ASP A 28 -16.78 -26.48 24.40
N LYS A 29 -16.87 -26.31 23.07
CA LYS A 29 -18.10 -26.17 22.28
C LYS A 29 -18.93 -24.93 22.63
N GLN A 30 -18.32 -23.92 23.25
CA GLN A 30 -18.95 -22.62 23.48
C GLN A 30 -18.59 -21.63 22.37
N ALA A 31 -19.50 -20.69 22.13
CA ALA A 31 -19.30 -19.60 21.20
C ALA A 31 -18.48 -18.47 21.84
N TYR A 32 -17.50 -17.95 21.09
CA TYR A 32 -16.69 -16.78 21.45
C TYR A 32 -16.58 -15.81 20.27
N GLY A 33 -16.20 -14.57 20.55
CA GLY A 33 -15.92 -13.54 19.54
C GLY A 33 -16.73 -12.26 19.74
N LEU A 34 -16.39 -11.23 18.97
CA LEU A 34 -17.00 -9.91 19.05
C LEU A 34 -18.53 -9.97 18.91
N PHE A 35 -19.05 -10.66 17.90
CA PHE A 35 -20.50 -10.74 17.69
C PHE A 35 -21.18 -11.57 18.78
N VAL A 36 -20.49 -12.57 19.35
CA VAL A 36 -21.00 -13.32 20.50
C VAL A 36 -21.14 -12.42 21.72
N ASP A 37 -20.14 -11.60 22.02
CA ASP A 37 -20.17 -10.65 23.15
C ASP A 37 -21.24 -9.58 22.94
N MET A 38 -21.40 -9.08 21.71
CA MET A 38 -22.46 -8.16 21.35
C MET A 38 -23.86 -8.76 21.56
N TRP A 39 -24.08 -10.01 21.18
CA TRP A 39 -25.35 -10.71 21.40
C TRP A 39 -25.60 -11.06 22.86
N LYS A 40 -24.55 -11.35 23.65
CA LYS A 40 -24.65 -11.49 25.11
C LYS A 40 -25.05 -10.16 25.77
N LEU A 41 -24.46 -9.04 25.35
CA LEU A 41 -24.86 -7.71 25.80
C LEU A 41 -26.31 -7.40 25.42
N TRP A 42 -26.72 -7.74 24.19
CA TRP A 42 -28.09 -7.58 23.73
C TRP A 42 -29.08 -8.40 24.58
N SER A 43 -28.74 -9.66 24.90
CA SER A 43 -29.55 -10.53 25.75
C SER A 43 -29.72 -9.98 27.16
N VAL A 44 -28.63 -9.50 27.77
CA VAL A 44 -28.66 -8.87 29.10
C VAL A 44 -29.49 -7.59 29.10
N THR A 45 -29.34 -6.75 28.07
CA THR A 45 -30.07 -5.47 27.96
C THR A 45 -31.57 -5.65 27.72
N THR A 46 -31.96 -6.65 26.93
CA THR A 46 -33.37 -6.87 26.55
C THR A 46 -34.11 -7.86 27.47
N GLY A 47 -33.37 -8.67 28.23
CA GLY A 47 -33.92 -9.77 29.02
C GLY A 47 -34.35 -10.98 28.20
N ILE A 48 -34.08 -11.00 26.89
CA ILE A 48 -34.43 -12.11 25.99
C ILE A 48 -33.22 -13.08 25.94
N PRO A 49 -33.37 -14.36 26.32
CA PRO A 49 -32.27 -15.31 26.26
C PRO A 49 -31.85 -15.58 24.81
N VAL A 50 -30.57 -15.86 24.60
CA VAL A 50 -30.01 -16.19 23.27
C VAL A 50 -29.33 -17.56 23.30
N GLU A 51 -29.42 -18.30 22.21
CA GLU A 51 -28.76 -19.59 22.02
C GLU A 51 -27.96 -19.55 20.71
N PHE A 52 -26.69 -19.93 20.75
CA PHE A 52 -25.82 -19.89 19.57
C PHE A 52 -25.80 -21.25 18.85
N GLN A 53 -26.03 -21.22 17.54
CA GLN A 53 -25.97 -22.37 16.66
C GLN A 53 -24.79 -22.21 15.71
N ALA A 54 -23.69 -22.89 16.00
CA ALA A 54 -22.48 -22.84 15.20
C ALA A 54 -22.52 -23.85 14.05
N SER A 55 -22.24 -23.39 12.83
CA SER A 55 -22.11 -24.21 11.62
C SER A 55 -21.17 -23.53 10.62
N SER A 56 -21.00 -24.11 9.43
CA SER A 56 -20.27 -23.44 8.35
C SER A 56 -21.02 -22.21 7.82
N TRP A 57 -20.31 -21.27 7.19
CA TRP A 57 -20.86 -20.00 6.67
C TRP A 57 -22.08 -20.17 5.75
N SER A 58 -22.08 -21.17 4.87
CA SER A 58 -23.21 -21.42 3.97
C SER A 58 -24.43 -21.99 4.72
N GLU A 59 -24.18 -22.87 5.69
CA GLU A 59 -25.22 -23.47 6.53
C GLU A 59 -25.88 -22.46 7.47
N THR A 60 -25.16 -21.44 7.96
CA THR A 60 -25.76 -20.41 8.83
C THR A 60 -26.80 -19.57 8.09
N ILE A 61 -26.54 -19.25 6.81
CA ILE A 61 -27.46 -18.50 5.96
C ILE A 61 -28.69 -19.35 5.62
N GLU A 62 -28.49 -20.62 5.25
CA GLU A 62 -29.59 -21.57 5.01
C GLU A 62 -30.41 -21.84 6.27
N ALA A 63 -29.80 -21.83 7.46
CA ALA A 63 -30.51 -22.02 8.72
C ALA A 63 -31.54 -20.92 8.99
N VAL A 64 -31.19 -19.65 8.70
CA VAL A 64 -32.13 -18.53 8.83
C VAL A 64 -33.21 -18.59 7.74
N LYS A 65 -32.83 -18.91 6.51
CA LYS A 65 -33.75 -19.05 5.38
C LYS A 65 -34.80 -20.15 5.60
N ASN A 66 -34.39 -21.26 6.21
CA ASN A 66 -35.26 -22.42 6.49
C ASN A 66 -35.93 -22.34 7.88
N GLY A 67 -35.65 -21.29 8.67
CA GLY A 67 -36.26 -21.06 9.99
C GLY A 67 -35.74 -21.96 11.12
N THR A 68 -34.64 -22.69 10.92
CA THR A 68 -33.97 -23.48 11.96
C THR A 68 -33.12 -22.59 12.89
N ALA A 69 -32.69 -21.42 12.39
CA ALA A 69 -32.20 -20.29 13.17
C ALA A 69 -33.14 -19.08 12.99
N ASP A 70 -33.18 -18.19 13.99
CA ASP A 70 -34.04 -17.01 13.97
C ASP A 70 -33.33 -15.78 13.38
N VAL A 71 -32.00 -15.71 13.58
CA VAL A 71 -31.13 -14.62 13.16
C VAL A 71 -29.76 -15.13 12.75
N HIS A 72 -29.14 -14.44 11.79
CA HIS A 72 -27.71 -14.56 11.51
C HIS A 72 -26.96 -13.50 12.32
N SER A 73 -25.88 -13.89 13.01
CA SER A 73 -25.21 -13.04 14.01
C SER A 73 -24.61 -11.75 13.47
N GLY A 74 -24.07 -11.80 12.24
CA GLY A 74 -23.48 -10.67 11.54
C GLY A 74 -23.09 -11.07 10.12
N LEU A 75 -23.60 -10.38 9.10
CA LEU A 75 -23.25 -10.60 7.70
C LEU A 75 -23.34 -9.32 6.87
N ASN A 76 -22.62 -9.26 5.75
CA ASN A 76 -22.77 -8.15 4.81
C ASN A 76 -24.06 -8.29 3.98
N LYS A 77 -24.60 -7.13 3.60
CA LYS A 77 -25.78 -7.00 2.74
C LYS A 77 -25.40 -7.21 1.27
N THR A 78 -26.09 -8.11 0.57
CA THR A 78 -25.94 -8.32 -0.89
C THR A 78 -27.29 -8.40 -1.59
N LYS A 79 -27.33 -8.09 -2.90
CA LYS A 79 -28.58 -8.15 -3.71
C LYS A 79 -29.24 -9.52 -3.67
N GLN A 80 -28.44 -10.59 -3.66
CA GLN A 80 -28.94 -11.96 -3.60
C GLN A 80 -29.60 -12.27 -2.25
N ARG A 81 -29.00 -11.79 -1.16
CA ARG A 81 -29.52 -12.02 0.20
C ARG A 81 -30.76 -11.20 0.50
N GLU A 82 -30.87 -9.97 -0.03
CA GLU A 82 -32.09 -9.14 0.08
C GLU A 82 -33.34 -9.80 -0.52
N ALA A 83 -33.18 -10.81 -1.38
CA ALA A 83 -34.31 -11.58 -1.89
C ALA A 83 -35.04 -12.35 -0.77
N PHE A 84 -34.33 -12.83 0.26
CA PHE A 84 -34.86 -13.70 1.31
C PHE A 84 -34.52 -13.29 2.76
N LEU A 85 -33.68 -12.27 2.97
CA LEU A 85 -33.37 -11.69 4.27
C LEU A 85 -33.78 -10.21 4.35
N GLU A 86 -34.16 -9.78 5.54
CA GLU A 86 -34.19 -8.37 5.98
C GLU A 86 -32.98 -8.10 6.90
N PHE A 87 -32.50 -6.86 6.91
CA PHE A 87 -31.26 -6.46 7.57
C PHE A 87 -31.50 -5.39 8.63
N SER A 88 -30.80 -5.50 9.76
CA SER A 88 -30.88 -4.55 10.87
C SER A 88 -30.25 -3.19 10.52
N ASP A 89 -30.17 -2.29 11.51
CA ASP A 89 -29.18 -1.21 11.46
C ASP A 89 -27.75 -1.80 11.50
N PRO A 90 -26.74 -1.10 10.95
CA PRO A 90 -25.35 -1.56 11.03
C PRO A 90 -24.88 -1.79 12.47
N ILE A 91 -24.25 -2.93 12.72
CA ILE A 91 -23.68 -3.28 14.02
C ILE A 91 -22.14 -3.24 14.03
N HIS A 92 -21.51 -3.26 12.86
CA HIS A 92 -20.05 -3.17 12.72
C HIS A 92 -19.66 -2.76 11.27
N VAL A 93 -18.38 -2.45 11.03
CA VAL A 93 -17.83 -2.13 9.70
C VAL A 93 -16.70 -3.09 9.35
N GLY A 94 -16.87 -3.85 8.27
CA GLY A 94 -15.85 -4.75 7.71
C GLY A 94 -15.00 -4.04 6.65
N ARG A 95 -13.69 -4.29 6.68
CA ARG A 95 -12.72 -3.77 5.69
C ARG A 95 -11.90 -4.92 5.11
N SER A 96 -11.77 -4.95 3.80
CA SER A 96 -11.20 -6.08 3.07
C SER A 96 -10.03 -5.65 2.20
N ALA A 97 -9.04 -6.52 2.08
CA ALA A 97 -7.84 -6.27 1.31
C ALA A 97 -7.33 -7.57 0.67
N LEU A 98 -6.47 -7.43 -0.33
CA LEU A 98 -5.71 -8.54 -0.88
C LEU A 98 -4.56 -8.89 0.06
N TYR A 99 -4.23 -10.17 0.13
CA TYR A 99 -3.03 -10.67 0.82
C TYR A 99 -2.21 -11.52 -0.13
N PHE A 100 -0.89 -11.35 -0.05
CA PHE A 100 0.12 -11.98 -0.88
C PHE A 100 1.17 -12.65 0.01
N ARG A 101 1.96 -13.59 -0.51
CA ARG A 101 3.14 -14.11 0.21
C ARG A 101 4.23 -13.04 0.31
N SER A 102 4.85 -12.90 1.48
CA SER A 102 6.00 -12.03 1.69
C SER A 102 7.17 -12.52 0.82
N GLY A 103 7.64 -11.68 -0.10
CA GLY A 103 8.72 -12.01 -1.04
C GLY A 103 8.28 -12.35 -2.46
N ASP A 104 6.98 -12.57 -2.71
CA ASP A 104 6.47 -12.40 -4.07
C ASP A 104 6.55 -10.90 -4.44
N THR A 105 6.76 -10.56 -5.72
CA THR A 105 6.80 -9.18 -6.25
C THR A 105 5.73 -8.27 -5.62
N GLN A 106 6.04 -6.97 -5.52
CA GLN A 106 5.20 -5.89 -4.92
C GLN A 106 3.67 -6.13 -5.02
N PRO A 107 2.90 -5.83 -3.96
CA PRO A 107 1.44 -5.99 -3.95
C PRO A 107 0.79 -5.40 -5.21
N ILE A 108 0.06 -6.23 -5.95
CA ILE A 108 -0.49 -5.88 -7.26
C ILE A 108 -1.94 -5.35 -7.07
N PRO A 109 -2.35 -4.26 -7.75
CA PRO A 109 -3.74 -3.82 -7.76
C PRO A 109 -4.70 -4.91 -8.26
N PHE A 110 -5.96 -4.87 -7.81
CA PHE A 110 -6.95 -5.90 -8.18
C PHE A 110 -7.16 -6.00 -9.70
N GLU A 111 -7.03 -4.88 -10.41
CA GLU A 111 -7.20 -4.75 -11.87
C GLU A 111 -6.17 -5.55 -12.67
N ASP A 112 -4.97 -5.72 -12.12
CA ASP A 112 -3.84 -6.39 -12.77
C ASP A 112 -3.80 -7.90 -12.49
N LEU A 113 -4.76 -8.43 -11.72
CA LEU A 113 -4.91 -9.87 -11.46
C LEU A 113 -5.72 -10.59 -12.55
N ALA A 114 -5.94 -9.97 -13.71
CA ALA A 114 -6.63 -10.61 -14.83
C ALA A 114 -5.88 -11.87 -15.29
N GLY A 115 -6.58 -13.01 -15.32
CA GLY A 115 -6.01 -14.33 -15.63
C GLY A 115 -5.33 -15.02 -14.44
N GLU A 116 -5.18 -14.36 -13.29
CA GLU A 116 -4.55 -14.91 -12.09
C GLU A 116 -5.55 -15.60 -11.17
N LYS A 117 -5.07 -16.56 -10.39
CA LYS A 117 -5.89 -17.27 -9.39
C LYS A 117 -5.99 -16.49 -8.09
N VAL A 118 -7.20 -16.04 -7.74
CA VAL A 118 -7.47 -15.35 -6.47
C VAL A 118 -8.39 -16.21 -5.60
N GLY A 119 -7.91 -16.52 -4.39
CA GLY A 119 -8.68 -17.25 -3.41
C GLY A 119 -9.73 -16.35 -2.73
N VAL A 120 -10.93 -16.90 -2.51
CA VAL A 120 -12.00 -16.27 -1.71
C VAL A 120 -12.76 -17.33 -0.92
N VAL A 121 -13.42 -16.93 0.17
CA VAL A 121 -14.38 -17.83 0.85
C VAL A 121 -15.68 -17.87 0.06
N GLU A 122 -16.19 -19.07 -0.22
CA GLU A 122 -17.38 -19.29 -1.05
C GLU A 122 -18.64 -18.64 -0.43
N GLY A 123 -19.41 -17.94 -1.26
CA GLY A 123 -20.68 -17.34 -0.86
C GLY A 123 -20.54 -16.10 0.02
N THR A 124 -19.35 -15.51 0.12
CA THR A 124 -19.10 -14.23 0.79
C THR A 124 -19.33 -13.03 -0.14
N LEU A 125 -19.30 -11.82 0.42
CA LEU A 125 -19.36 -10.58 -0.38
C LEU A 125 -18.16 -10.46 -1.33
N HIS A 126 -16.99 -10.96 -0.92
CA HIS A 126 -15.73 -10.95 -1.69
C HIS A 126 -15.84 -11.82 -2.93
N ASP A 127 -16.40 -13.02 -2.76
CA ASP A 127 -16.70 -13.94 -3.85
C ASP A 127 -17.59 -13.26 -4.91
N GLN A 128 -18.69 -12.65 -4.47
CA GLN A 128 -19.59 -11.91 -5.36
C GLN A 128 -18.92 -10.67 -5.99
N PHE A 129 -18.08 -9.97 -5.24
CA PHE A 129 -17.38 -8.79 -5.72
C PHE A 129 -16.44 -9.10 -6.89
N ILE A 130 -15.67 -10.19 -6.81
CA ILE A 130 -14.82 -10.64 -7.92
C ILE A 130 -15.69 -10.98 -9.13
N GLN A 131 -16.77 -11.72 -8.91
CA GLN A 131 -17.67 -12.14 -9.98
C GLN A 131 -18.32 -10.94 -10.71
N ASP A 132 -18.73 -9.91 -9.97
CA ASP A 132 -19.45 -8.76 -10.53
C ASP A 132 -18.51 -7.72 -11.16
N LYS A 133 -17.34 -7.47 -10.56
CA LYS A 133 -16.44 -6.37 -10.98
C LYS A 133 -15.19 -6.82 -11.74
N TYR A 134 -14.70 -8.03 -11.49
CA TYR A 134 -13.45 -8.53 -12.04
C TYR A 134 -13.62 -9.94 -12.65
N PRO A 135 -14.52 -10.10 -13.65
CA PRO A 135 -14.85 -11.42 -14.21
C PRO A 135 -13.67 -12.13 -14.89
N ASN A 136 -12.60 -11.38 -15.21
CA ASN A 136 -11.40 -11.91 -15.84
C ASN A 136 -10.38 -12.47 -14.82
N VAL A 137 -10.62 -12.32 -13.52
CA VAL A 137 -9.82 -12.95 -12.45
C VAL A 137 -10.29 -14.39 -12.25
N ILE A 138 -9.36 -15.35 -12.16
CA ILE A 138 -9.70 -16.76 -11.92
C ILE A 138 -10.02 -16.94 -10.44
N ARG A 139 -11.30 -16.86 -10.10
CA ARG A 139 -11.79 -17.08 -8.74
C ARG A 139 -11.59 -18.53 -8.30
N VAL A 140 -10.99 -18.74 -7.12
CA VAL A 140 -10.84 -20.06 -6.49
C VAL A 140 -11.56 -20.06 -5.14
N PRO A 141 -12.77 -20.66 -5.05
CA PRO A 141 -13.55 -20.66 -3.81
C PRO A 141 -13.02 -21.67 -2.78
N PHE A 142 -13.06 -21.29 -1.50
CA PHE A 142 -12.69 -22.13 -0.36
C PHE A 142 -13.78 -22.11 0.72
N ALA A 143 -13.88 -23.18 1.50
CA ALA A 143 -14.91 -23.33 2.54
C ALA A 143 -14.68 -22.49 3.82
N GLY A 144 -13.57 -21.75 3.93
CA GLY A 144 -13.25 -20.91 5.10
C GLY A 144 -11.82 -20.37 5.10
N ASN A 145 -11.55 -19.41 5.98
CA ASN A 145 -10.28 -18.64 6.05
C ASN A 145 -9.03 -19.53 6.21
N ASP A 146 -9.11 -20.63 6.95
CA ASP A 146 -7.96 -21.53 7.14
C ASP A 146 -7.48 -22.19 5.85
N LYS A 147 -8.43 -22.67 5.04
CA LYS A 147 -8.14 -23.28 3.74
C LYS A 147 -7.66 -22.23 2.75
N LEU A 148 -8.23 -21.02 2.84
CA LEU A 148 -7.86 -19.87 2.02
C LEU A 148 -6.39 -19.46 2.25
N VAL A 149 -6.00 -19.27 3.51
CA VAL A 149 -4.60 -18.96 3.90
C VAL A 149 -3.66 -20.09 3.52
N SER A 150 -4.05 -21.35 3.73
CA SER A 150 -3.24 -22.52 3.35
C SER A 150 -2.99 -22.60 1.85
N ALA A 151 -3.98 -22.26 1.03
CA ALA A 151 -3.85 -22.23 -0.42
C ALA A 151 -2.88 -21.14 -0.89
N LEU A 152 -2.90 -19.96 -0.24
CA LEU A 152 -1.91 -18.92 -0.49
C LEU A 152 -0.51 -19.37 -0.08
N LEU A 153 -0.35 -20.05 1.06
CA LEU A 153 0.94 -20.57 1.49
C LEU A 153 1.54 -21.55 0.48
N ARG A 154 0.69 -22.42 -0.09
CA ARG A 154 1.09 -23.48 -1.03
C ARG A 154 1.23 -23.03 -2.49
N SER A 155 1.07 -21.74 -2.77
CA SER A 155 1.07 -21.21 -4.15
C SER A 155 -0.01 -21.81 -5.05
N GLU A 156 -1.13 -22.25 -4.47
CA GLU A 156 -2.32 -22.69 -5.23
C GLU A 156 -3.09 -21.49 -5.79
N VAL A 157 -2.99 -20.34 -5.12
CA VAL A 157 -3.51 -19.03 -5.52
C VAL A 157 -2.40 -17.98 -5.45
N ARG A 158 -2.52 -16.95 -6.30
CA ARG A 158 -1.61 -15.80 -6.37
C ARG A 158 -1.85 -14.82 -5.22
N ALA A 159 -3.11 -14.63 -4.86
CA ALA A 159 -3.54 -13.77 -3.76
C ALA A 159 -4.81 -14.32 -3.11
N ILE A 160 -5.13 -13.87 -1.90
CA ILE A 160 -6.44 -14.10 -1.27
C ILE A 160 -7.11 -12.76 -0.99
N PHE A 161 -8.43 -12.72 -1.14
CA PHE A 161 -9.24 -11.53 -0.90
C PHE A 161 -10.28 -11.80 0.18
N ASP A 162 -10.10 -11.17 1.35
CA ASP A 162 -11.02 -11.32 2.49
C ASP A 162 -10.93 -10.12 3.46
N GLU A 163 -11.73 -10.14 4.53
CA GLU A 163 -11.69 -9.14 5.60
C GLU A 163 -10.35 -9.13 6.34
N THR A 164 -9.84 -7.92 6.56
CA THR A 164 -8.51 -7.65 7.09
C THR A 164 -8.36 -8.23 8.50
N VAL A 165 -9.30 -7.90 9.38
CA VAL A 165 -9.28 -8.33 10.78
C VAL A 165 -9.38 -9.85 10.89
N ALA A 166 -10.26 -10.47 10.09
CA ALA A 166 -10.43 -11.92 10.10
C ALA A 166 -9.18 -12.65 9.57
N ASN A 167 -8.57 -12.14 8.51
CA ASN A 167 -7.31 -12.65 8.00
C ASN A 167 -6.18 -12.48 9.02
N GLN A 168 -6.01 -11.30 9.61
CA GLN A 168 -4.97 -11.05 10.63
C GLN A 168 -5.12 -11.98 11.83
N ALA A 169 -6.34 -12.18 12.34
CA ALA A 169 -6.60 -13.11 13.42
C ALA A 169 -6.27 -14.56 13.04
N THR A 170 -6.61 -14.96 11.80
CA THR A 170 -6.27 -16.28 11.26
C THR A 170 -4.75 -16.46 11.13
N LEU A 171 -4.04 -15.47 10.58
CA LEU A 171 -2.59 -15.48 10.44
C LEU A 171 -1.87 -15.54 11.78
N ALA A 172 -2.32 -14.75 12.76
CA ALA A 172 -1.78 -14.76 14.11
C ALA A 172 -2.00 -16.13 14.78
N ARG A 173 -3.19 -16.73 14.63
CA ARG A 173 -3.50 -18.06 15.16
C ARG A 173 -2.63 -19.15 14.54
N LEU A 174 -2.30 -19.04 13.26
CA LEU A 174 -1.44 -20.00 12.55
C LEU A 174 0.07 -19.72 12.75
N GLY A 175 0.44 -18.65 13.46
CA GLY A 175 1.84 -18.24 13.62
C GLY A 175 2.50 -17.75 12.33
N LEU A 176 1.70 -17.28 11.37
CA LEU A 176 2.15 -16.83 10.04
C LEU A 176 2.21 -15.29 9.93
N SER A 177 2.20 -14.58 11.05
CA SER A 177 2.38 -13.12 11.09
C SER A 177 3.74 -12.74 10.52
N GLY A 178 3.77 -12.08 9.36
CA GLY A 178 4.98 -11.70 8.63
C GLY A 178 5.30 -12.57 7.40
N VAL A 179 4.63 -13.73 7.23
CA VAL A 179 4.76 -14.61 6.06
C VAL A 179 3.92 -14.12 4.88
N PHE A 180 2.90 -13.30 5.15
CA PHE A 180 2.08 -12.66 4.14
C PHE A 180 2.11 -11.15 4.29
N GLN A 181 2.07 -10.46 3.16
CA GLN A 181 1.94 -9.02 3.06
C GLN A 181 0.51 -8.67 2.67
N ARG A 182 -0.11 -7.77 3.42
CA ARG A 182 -1.37 -7.13 3.06
C ARG A 182 -1.12 -6.12 1.95
N GLY A 183 -1.93 -6.12 0.90
CA GLY A 183 -1.95 -5.04 -0.08
C GLY A 183 -2.31 -3.71 0.59
N HIS A 184 -1.67 -2.64 0.17
CA HIS A 184 -1.78 -1.32 0.82
C HIS A 184 -3.19 -0.70 0.74
N GLU A 185 -4.05 -1.22 -0.14
CA GLU A 185 -5.42 -0.75 -0.33
C GLU A 185 -6.45 -1.54 0.46
N THR A 186 -7.40 -0.81 1.06
CA THR A 186 -8.68 -1.40 1.44
C THR A 186 -9.58 -1.41 0.21
N ILE A 187 -9.75 -2.59 -0.38
CA ILE A 187 -10.49 -2.80 -1.64
C ILE A 187 -12.00 -2.72 -1.43
N LEU A 188 -12.46 -3.11 -0.23
CA LEU A 188 -13.88 -3.09 0.10
C LEU A 188 -14.08 -2.67 1.55
N THR A 189 -14.90 -1.64 1.76
CA THR A 189 -15.43 -1.28 3.08
C THR A 189 -16.94 -1.47 3.04
N ASN A 190 -17.50 -2.27 3.94
CA ASN A 190 -18.94 -2.50 4.00
C ASN A 190 -19.41 -2.65 5.45
N PHE A 191 -20.69 -2.40 5.69
CA PHE A 191 -21.30 -2.64 6.99
C PHE A 191 -21.65 -4.11 7.19
N VAL A 192 -21.62 -4.50 8.46
CA VAL A 192 -22.11 -5.79 8.95
C VAL A 192 -23.46 -5.55 9.63
N TYR A 193 -24.42 -6.40 9.30
CA TYR A 193 -25.80 -6.32 9.75
C TYR A 193 -26.20 -7.63 10.41
N VAL A 194 -27.25 -7.59 11.23
CA VAL A 194 -28.00 -8.78 11.61
C VAL A 194 -28.97 -9.12 10.48
N GLY A 195 -29.04 -10.39 10.10
CA GLY A 195 -29.98 -10.89 9.09
C GLY A 195 -31.13 -11.65 9.72
N VAL A 196 -32.37 -11.32 9.36
CA VAL A 196 -33.58 -12.10 9.68
C VAL A 196 -34.26 -12.57 8.40
N ALA A 197 -35.04 -13.64 8.47
CA ALA A 197 -35.89 -14.04 7.34
C ALA A 197 -36.84 -12.91 6.93
N LYS A 198 -36.97 -12.68 5.62
CA LYS A 198 -37.81 -11.62 5.05
C LYS A 198 -39.27 -11.77 5.49
N GLY A 199 -39.91 -10.65 5.84
CA GLY A 199 -41.25 -10.61 6.42
C GLY A 199 -41.29 -10.69 7.95
N ASN A 200 -40.15 -10.89 8.64
CA ASN A 200 -40.09 -10.90 10.11
C ASN A 200 -39.73 -9.52 10.69
N THR A 201 -40.43 -8.49 10.25
CA THR A 201 -40.16 -7.08 10.59
C THR A 201 -40.29 -6.82 12.09
N ALA A 202 -41.21 -7.51 12.79
CA ALA A 202 -41.37 -7.38 14.23
C ALA A 202 -40.16 -7.90 15.04
N LEU A 203 -39.48 -8.94 14.56
CA LEU A 203 -38.22 -9.40 15.18
C LEU A 203 -37.09 -8.41 14.88
N LEU A 204 -37.04 -7.89 13.66
CA LEU A 204 -36.03 -6.91 13.25
C LEU A 204 -36.08 -5.63 14.07
N GLU A 205 -37.28 -5.08 14.28
CA GLU A 205 -37.49 -3.90 15.12
C GLU A 205 -37.04 -4.14 16.56
N LYS A 206 -37.32 -5.32 17.12
CA LYS A 206 -36.83 -5.71 18.46
C LYS A 206 -35.30 -5.79 18.52
N ILE A 207 -34.67 -6.33 17.49
CA ILE A 207 -33.20 -6.41 17.40
C ILE A 207 -32.59 -5.02 17.37
N ASN A 208 -33.08 -4.14 16.49
CA ASN A 208 -32.61 -2.75 16.38
C ASN A 208 -32.79 -1.99 17.70
N ALA A 209 -33.98 -2.09 18.32
CA ALA A 209 -34.25 -1.46 19.61
C ALA A 209 -33.31 -1.97 20.71
N GLY A 210 -33.05 -3.28 20.75
CA GLY A 210 -32.15 -3.88 21.73
C GLY A 210 -30.70 -3.43 21.57
N PHE A 211 -30.16 -3.40 20.34
CA PHE A 211 -28.81 -2.90 20.09
C PHE A 211 -28.67 -1.41 20.41
N LYS A 212 -29.69 -0.61 20.09
CA LYS A 212 -29.75 0.82 20.42
C LYS A 212 -29.80 1.08 21.94
N ALA A 213 -30.32 0.13 22.71
CA ALA A 213 -30.38 0.23 24.18
C ALA A 213 -29.07 -0.16 24.89
N ILE A 214 -28.10 -0.76 24.19
CA ILE A 214 -26.79 -1.08 24.78
C ILE A 214 -25.96 0.20 24.88
N ALA A 215 -25.45 0.51 26.06
CA ALA A 215 -24.56 1.65 26.25
C ALA A 215 -23.34 1.56 25.32
N ARG A 216 -23.07 2.63 24.56
CA ARG A 216 -21.98 2.68 23.56
C ARG A 216 -20.62 2.31 24.14
N ALA A 217 -20.33 2.70 25.39
CA ALA A 217 -19.11 2.32 26.08
C ALA A 217 -18.94 0.80 26.28
N LYS A 218 -20.04 0.04 26.45
CA LYS A 218 -20.00 -1.43 26.55
C LYS A 218 -19.71 -2.08 25.20
N LEU A 219 -20.25 -1.54 24.11
CA LEU A 219 -19.96 -1.99 22.75
C LEU A 219 -18.51 -1.67 22.35
N LYS A 220 -18.01 -0.48 22.71
CA LYS A 220 -16.59 -0.12 22.58
C LYS A 220 -15.70 -1.11 23.35
N ALA A 221 -16.02 -1.40 24.61
CA ALA A 221 -15.24 -2.33 25.41
C ALA A 221 -15.27 -3.77 24.86
N ALA A 222 -16.33 -4.17 24.17
CA ALA A 222 -16.37 -5.43 23.42
C ALA A 222 -15.43 -5.36 22.19
N GLU A 223 -15.46 -4.28 21.41
CA GLU A 223 -14.55 -4.08 20.28
C GLU A 223 -13.08 -4.06 20.72
N SER A 224 -12.72 -3.27 21.74
CA SER A 224 -11.33 -3.19 22.23
C SER A 224 -10.80 -4.50 22.82
N ARG A 225 -11.66 -5.47 23.12
CA ARG A 225 -11.25 -6.81 23.57
C ARG A 225 -10.83 -7.71 22.40
N TRP A 226 -11.47 -7.53 21.25
CA TRP A 226 -11.33 -8.42 20.10
C TRP A 226 -10.57 -7.80 18.92
N LEU A 227 -10.49 -6.48 18.86
CA LEU A 227 -9.88 -5.70 17.78
C LEU A 227 -8.66 -4.93 18.30
N ALA A 228 -7.50 -5.16 17.70
CA ALA A 228 -6.24 -4.56 18.12
C ALA A 228 -6.07 -3.10 17.66
N ASP A 229 -6.62 -2.74 16.49
CA ASP A 229 -6.46 -1.41 15.89
C ASP A 229 -7.73 -0.57 16.06
N ASP A 230 -7.57 0.63 16.62
CA ASP A 230 -8.64 1.63 16.74
C ASP A 230 -9.23 2.00 15.37
N PHE A 231 -8.48 1.90 14.27
CA PHE A 231 -8.98 2.06 12.91
C PHE A 231 -10.19 1.16 12.60
N ASP A 232 -10.20 -0.05 13.18
CA ASP A 232 -11.24 -1.05 12.98
C ASP A 232 -12.41 -0.97 13.96
N HIS A 233 -12.38 -0.05 14.93
CA HIS A 233 -13.47 0.14 15.89
C HIS A 233 -14.63 0.95 15.28
N PHE A 234 -15.85 0.43 15.40
CA PHE A 234 -17.08 1.10 14.98
C PHE A 234 -17.64 2.04 16.08
N TYR A 235 -17.38 1.75 17.37
CA TYR A 235 -17.92 2.46 18.52
C TYR A 235 -16.90 3.36 19.26
N LYS A 236 -16.20 4.26 18.53
CA LYS A 236 -15.19 5.19 19.10
C LYS A 236 -15.77 6.18 20.14
N ALA A 237 -14.91 6.66 21.05
CA ALA A 237 -15.30 7.56 22.15
C ALA A 237 -15.58 8.99 21.65
N GLU A 238 -16.70 9.54 22.11
CA GLU A 238 -16.89 10.99 22.21
C GLU A 238 -15.93 11.53 23.29
N LEU A 239 -15.26 12.64 23.00
CA LEU A 239 -14.38 13.33 23.93
C LEU A 239 -15.20 13.95 25.06
N GLY A 240 -14.95 13.49 26.29
CA GLY A 240 -14.84 14.32 27.48
C GLY A 240 -16.13 14.91 28.07
N ASP A 241 -16.64 14.24 29.11
CA ASP A 241 -17.48 14.84 30.15
C ASP A 241 -16.66 15.90 30.92
N SER A 242 -16.81 17.17 30.56
CA SER A 242 -16.37 18.31 31.39
C SER A 242 -17.60 18.95 32.03
N SER A 243 -18.00 18.38 33.15
CA SER A 243 -19.06 18.81 34.07
C SER A 243 -18.75 20.11 34.82
N ASN A 244 -18.20 21.13 34.13
CA ASN A 244 -17.92 22.46 34.68
C ASN A 244 -18.17 23.63 33.71
N ALA A 245 -19.18 23.50 32.84
CA ALA A 245 -19.70 24.63 32.04
C ALA A 245 -21.21 24.89 32.27
N LEU A 246 -21.74 24.52 33.45
CA LEU A 246 -23.00 25.03 33.96
C LEU A 246 -22.80 26.48 34.43
N ASN A 247 -22.76 27.44 33.49
CA ASN A 247 -23.17 28.86 33.66
C ASN A 247 -22.79 29.77 32.47
N SER A 248 -23.03 29.33 31.23
CA SER A 248 -23.15 30.26 30.11
C SER A 248 -24.19 29.75 29.12
N THR A 249 -25.35 30.42 29.09
CA THR A 249 -26.41 30.22 28.10
C THR A 249 -25.91 30.53 26.68
N PRO A 250 -26.56 30.00 25.63
CA PRO A 250 -25.92 29.45 24.45
C PRO A 250 -26.06 30.36 23.21
N GLN A 251 -25.07 30.34 22.34
CA GLN A 251 -25.25 30.75 20.94
C GLN A 251 -24.43 29.85 20.00
N ASP A 252 -25.18 29.03 19.26
CA ASP A 252 -24.87 28.36 18.00
C ASP A 252 -23.80 27.25 17.95
N GLU A 253 -24.18 26.07 18.46
CA GLU A 253 -23.83 24.80 17.81
C GLU A 253 -25.11 24.14 17.28
N THR A 254 -25.50 24.52 16.07
CA THR A 254 -26.45 23.74 15.26
C THR A 254 -25.67 23.00 14.18
N SER A 255 -25.37 21.72 14.42
CA SER A 255 -25.19 20.78 13.30
C SER A 255 -26.56 20.66 12.62
N GLN A 256 -26.85 21.53 11.64
CA GLN A 256 -28.01 21.33 10.78
C GLN A 256 -27.82 19.99 10.07
N SER A 257 -28.76 19.06 10.25
CA SER A 257 -28.85 17.90 9.38
C SER A 257 -29.10 18.40 7.96
N VAL A 258 -28.07 18.45 7.12
CA VAL A 258 -28.22 18.90 5.74
C VAL A 258 -28.95 17.80 4.97
N VAL A 259 -30.24 18.01 4.69
CA VAL A 259 -31.07 17.03 3.98
C VAL A 259 -31.12 17.34 2.48
N LEU A 260 -30.87 16.31 1.65
CA LEU A 260 -31.07 16.39 0.21
C LEU A 260 -32.56 16.41 -0.13
N ASN A 261 -32.98 17.30 -1.04
CA ASN A 261 -34.35 17.33 -1.54
C ASN A 261 -34.59 16.23 -2.59
N ASP A 262 -35.85 16.01 -2.97
CA ASP A 262 -36.22 14.92 -3.88
C ASP A 262 -35.61 15.06 -5.27
N LYS A 263 -35.37 16.30 -5.74
CA LYS A 263 -34.70 16.55 -7.03
C LYS A 263 -33.23 16.13 -6.98
N GLU A 264 -32.53 16.46 -5.90
CA GLU A 264 -31.13 16.07 -5.67
C GLU A 264 -30.99 14.55 -5.51
N LYS A 265 -31.88 13.92 -4.74
CA LYS A 265 -31.92 12.45 -4.58
C LYS A 265 -32.23 11.72 -5.88
N LEU A 266 -33.10 12.28 -6.72
CA LEU A 266 -33.36 11.72 -8.06
C LEU A 266 -32.16 11.91 -8.97
N TRP A 267 -31.54 13.08 -8.94
CA TRP A 267 -30.36 13.39 -9.74
C TRP A 267 -29.19 12.45 -9.42
N LEU A 268 -28.93 12.18 -8.13
CA LEU A 268 -27.90 11.22 -7.69
C LEU A 268 -28.19 9.78 -8.15
N ARG A 269 -29.47 9.37 -8.22
CA ARG A 269 -29.85 8.07 -8.77
C ARG A 269 -29.62 7.97 -10.27
N GLN A 270 -29.77 9.08 -11.00
CA GLN A 270 -29.54 9.16 -12.44
C GLN A 270 -28.05 9.36 -12.80
N ASN A 271 -27.27 9.94 -11.89
CA ASN A 271 -25.86 10.25 -12.04
C ASN A 271 -25.08 9.59 -10.90
N PRO A 272 -24.90 8.25 -10.95
CA PRO A 272 -24.35 7.48 -9.84
C PRO A 272 -22.85 7.70 -9.62
N ILE A 273 -22.17 8.40 -10.52
CA ILE A 273 -20.76 8.78 -10.42
C ILE A 273 -20.64 10.19 -11.01
N SER A 274 -20.07 11.12 -10.24
CA SER A 274 -19.67 12.44 -10.76
C SER A 274 -18.16 12.56 -10.70
N ARG A 275 -17.52 12.90 -11.82
CA ARG A 275 -16.07 13.05 -11.94
C ARG A 275 -15.67 14.50 -11.69
N ILE A 276 -14.79 14.73 -10.72
CA ILE A 276 -14.31 16.05 -10.32
C ILE A 276 -12.83 16.16 -10.70
N ALA A 277 -12.49 17.11 -11.57
CA ALA A 277 -11.13 17.33 -12.03
C ALA A 277 -10.20 17.77 -10.89
N VAL A 278 -9.00 17.20 -10.85
CA VAL A 278 -7.90 17.47 -9.91
C VAL A 278 -6.55 17.41 -10.64
N MET A 279 -5.47 17.87 -10.02
CA MET A 279 -4.12 17.87 -10.60
C MET A 279 -3.28 16.66 -10.17
N ASN A 280 -2.52 16.03 -11.07
CA ASN A 280 -1.67 14.89 -10.70
C ASN A 280 -0.46 15.22 -9.80
N ASN A 281 -0.02 16.48 -9.74
CA ASN A 281 1.27 16.88 -9.16
C ASN A 281 1.22 18.20 -8.39
N TRP A 282 0.29 18.31 -7.45
CA TRP A 282 0.06 19.49 -6.60
C TRP A 282 -0.08 19.15 -5.10
N PRO A 283 0.96 18.55 -4.48
CA PRO A 283 0.94 18.30 -3.04
C PRO A 283 0.85 19.62 -2.26
N PRO A 284 0.21 19.63 -1.08
CA PRO A 284 -0.48 18.50 -0.45
C PRO A 284 -1.92 18.28 -0.93
N TYR A 285 -2.41 19.07 -1.88
CA TYR A 285 -3.83 19.11 -2.26
C TYR A 285 -4.22 17.92 -3.14
N ASP A 286 -3.39 17.62 -4.13
CA ASP A 286 -3.62 16.60 -5.15
C ASP A 286 -2.28 16.03 -5.62
N PHE A 287 -2.04 14.73 -5.51
CA PHE A 287 -0.85 14.12 -6.10
C PHE A 287 -1.04 12.64 -6.33
N THR A 288 -0.34 12.11 -7.32
CA THR A 288 -0.47 10.73 -7.75
C THR A 288 0.82 9.97 -7.47
N ASP A 289 0.72 8.79 -6.87
CA ASP A 289 1.88 7.94 -6.59
C ASP A 289 2.39 7.20 -7.85
N GLU A 290 3.47 6.44 -7.70
CA GLU A 290 4.09 5.69 -8.80
C GLU A 290 3.14 4.63 -9.40
N GLU A 291 2.09 4.26 -8.65
CA GLU A 291 1.04 3.31 -9.04
C GLU A 291 -0.20 3.98 -9.67
N GLY A 292 -0.20 5.30 -9.89
CA GLY A 292 -1.30 6.01 -10.56
C GLY A 292 -2.49 6.36 -9.65
N ARG A 293 -2.36 6.23 -8.33
CA ARG A 293 -3.42 6.50 -7.36
C ARG A 293 -3.34 7.92 -6.85
N HIS A 294 -4.50 8.59 -6.81
CA HIS A 294 -4.60 9.99 -6.43
C HIS A 294 -4.84 10.18 -4.92
N TYR A 295 -4.01 11.00 -4.29
CA TYR A 295 -4.01 11.37 -2.87
C TYR A 295 -4.07 12.89 -2.69
N GLY A 296 -4.30 13.33 -1.45
CA GLY A 296 -4.26 14.74 -1.08
C GLY A 296 -5.54 15.25 -0.42
N MET A 297 -5.47 16.49 0.06
CA MET A 297 -6.57 17.18 0.77
C MET A 297 -7.91 17.11 0.03
N HIS A 298 -7.90 17.26 -1.29
CA HIS A 298 -9.11 17.23 -2.12
C HIS A 298 -9.74 15.84 -2.21
N SER A 299 -8.94 14.77 -2.21
CA SER A 299 -9.43 13.38 -2.19
C SER A 299 -10.16 13.07 -0.89
N ASP A 300 -9.59 13.52 0.23
CA ASP A 300 -10.19 13.34 1.56
C ASP A 300 -11.40 14.26 1.77
N LEU A 301 -11.41 15.47 1.20
CA LEU A 301 -12.58 16.35 1.15
C LEU A 301 -13.76 15.69 0.44
N LEU A 302 -13.56 15.14 -0.76
CA LEU A 302 -14.62 14.43 -1.47
C LEU A 302 -15.10 13.19 -0.71
N ARG A 303 -14.20 12.49 0.00
CA ARG A 303 -14.56 11.35 0.87
C ARG A 303 -15.49 11.79 2.00
N LEU A 304 -15.22 12.94 2.63
CA LEU A 304 -16.09 13.50 3.67
C LEU A 304 -17.46 13.90 3.09
N ILE A 305 -17.50 14.57 1.94
CA ILE A 305 -18.77 14.92 1.27
C ILE A 305 -19.58 13.65 0.93
N ASN A 306 -18.93 12.62 0.38
CA ASN A 306 -19.55 11.35 0.07
C ASN A 306 -20.08 10.63 1.31
N LYS A 307 -19.33 10.64 2.41
CA LYS A 307 -19.73 10.08 3.70
C LYS A 307 -20.98 10.76 4.26
N HIS A 308 -21.02 12.09 4.23
CA HIS A 308 -22.11 12.87 4.83
C HIS A 308 -23.40 12.84 3.99
N LEU A 309 -23.28 12.83 2.66
CA LEU A 309 -24.43 12.95 1.76
C LEU A 309 -24.81 11.66 1.04
N GLY A 310 -24.02 10.58 1.17
CA GLY A 310 -24.24 9.34 0.42
C GLY A 310 -24.03 9.53 -1.09
N THR A 311 -23.16 10.45 -1.49
CA THR A 311 -22.82 10.73 -2.89
C THR A 311 -21.65 9.87 -3.36
N ASN A 312 -21.35 9.94 -4.67
CA ASN A 312 -20.19 9.26 -5.26
C ASN A 312 -19.44 10.21 -6.20
N LEU A 313 -18.86 11.25 -5.60
CA LEU A 313 -17.95 12.17 -6.25
C LEU A 313 -16.56 11.53 -6.27
N ILE A 314 -16.00 11.31 -7.46
CA ILE A 314 -14.68 10.71 -7.63
C ILE A 314 -13.73 11.72 -8.27
N VAL A 315 -12.45 11.62 -7.94
CA VAL A 315 -11.41 12.41 -8.57
C VAL A 315 -11.15 11.93 -9.99
N LEU A 316 -10.91 12.88 -10.91
CA LEU A 316 -10.41 12.63 -12.25
C LEU A 316 -9.13 13.45 -12.45
N PRO A 317 -7.96 12.81 -12.38
CA PRO A 317 -6.70 13.54 -12.43
C PRO A 317 -6.32 14.04 -13.83
N PHE A 318 -5.58 15.15 -13.86
CA PHE A 318 -5.00 15.74 -15.07
C PHE A 318 -3.54 16.16 -14.82
N ASP A 319 -2.69 16.02 -15.83
CA ASP A 319 -1.29 16.45 -15.77
C ASP A 319 -1.14 17.97 -15.97
N ALA A 320 -2.11 18.60 -16.64
CA ALA A 320 -2.06 20.03 -16.99
C ALA A 320 -3.34 20.76 -16.56
N TRP A 321 -3.18 21.82 -15.77
CA TRP A 321 -4.29 22.67 -15.31
C TRP A 321 -5.17 23.22 -16.45
N PRO A 322 -4.62 23.68 -17.60
CA PRO A 322 -5.45 24.16 -18.70
C PRO A 322 -6.42 23.10 -19.25
N GLU A 323 -6.01 21.84 -19.30
CA GLU A 323 -6.87 20.74 -19.76
C GLU A 323 -8.00 20.49 -18.76
N ALA A 324 -7.66 20.33 -17.48
CA ALA A 324 -8.61 20.16 -16.39
C ALA A 324 -9.69 21.25 -16.41
N TYR A 325 -9.24 22.52 -16.50
CA TYR A 325 -10.12 23.68 -16.56
C TYR A 325 -11.03 23.64 -17.80
N THR A 326 -10.49 23.39 -18.99
CA THR A 326 -11.28 23.40 -20.24
C THR A 326 -12.32 22.29 -20.26
N LYS A 327 -12.00 21.08 -19.78
CA LYS A 327 -12.95 19.97 -19.71
C LYS A 327 -14.03 20.20 -18.66
N ALA A 328 -13.69 20.80 -17.52
CA ALA A 328 -14.68 21.22 -16.54
C ALA A 328 -15.57 22.34 -17.13
N ALA A 329 -14.99 23.39 -17.71
CA ALA A 329 -15.74 24.54 -18.23
C ALA A 329 -16.70 24.19 -19.36
N SER A 330 -16.35 23.20 -20.19
CA SER A 330 -17.23 22.69 -21.26
C SER A 330 -18.34 21.76 -20.75
N GLY A 331 -18.24 21.29 -19.50
CA GLY A 331 -19.17 20.33 -18.91
C GLY A 331 -18.87 18.86 -19.21
N GLU A 332 -17.78 18.56 -19.92
CA GLU A 332 -17.28 17.20 -20.16
C GLU A 332 -16.92 16.51 -18.83
N VAL A 333 -16.41 17.28 -17.86
CA VAL A 333 -16.19 16.86 -16.47
C VAL A 333 -17.22 17.53 -15.55
N ASP A 334 -17.60 16.87 -14.45
CA ASP A 334 -18.73 17.30 -13.60
C ASP A 334 -18.39 18.46 -12.67
N GLY A 335 -17.12 18.65 -12.35
CA GLY A 335 -16.62 19.79 -11.60
C GLY A 335 -15.10 19.84 -11.58
N ILE A 336 -14.55 20.81 -10.86
CA ILE A 336 -13.10 20.97 -10.66
C ILE A 336 -12.81 21.47 -9.24
N LEU A 337 -11.83 20.89 -8.57
CA LEU A 337 -11.32 21.32 -7.27
C LEU A 337 -10.12 22.26 -7.44
N GLY A 338 -9.78 23.01 -6.40
CA GLY A 338 -8.69 23.98 -6.48
C GLY A 338 -9.01 25.25 -7.27
N LEU A 339 -10.29 25.55 -7.55
CA LEU A 339 -10.66 26.64 -8.46
C LEU A 339 -10.80 27.97 -7.71
N SER A 340 -10.00 28.97 -8.07
CA SER A 340 -10.17 30.35 -7.57
C SER A 340 -11.32 31.09 -8.26
N TRP A 341 -12.03 31.88 -7.47
CA TRP A 341 -13.14 32.73 -7.93
C TRP A 341 -12.65 33.94 -8.74
N THR A 342 -13.32 34.22 -9.87
CA THR A 342 -13.28 35.52 -10.57
C THR A 342 -14.66 35.86 -11.12
N LYS A 343 -14.94 37.15 -11.31
CA LYS A 343 -16.19 37.62 -11.92
C LYS A 343 -16.41 37.07 -13.34
N GLU A 344 -15.34 36.79 -14.08
CA GLU A 344 -15.46 36.18 -15.41
C GLU A 344 -15.84 34.70 -15.32
N ARG A 345 -15.26 33.98 -14.37
CA ARG A 345 -15.53 32.54 -14.15
C ARG A 345 -16.93 32.28 -13.61
N GLU A 346 -17.60 33.23 -12.96
CA GLU A 346 -19.02 33.09 -12.57
C GLU A 346 -19.95 32.85 -13.77
N LYS A 347 -19.54 33.24 -14.98
CA LYS A 347 -20.30 32.95 -16.21
C LYS A 347 -20.25 31.48 -16.61
N THR A 348 -19.25 30.73 -16.13
CA THR A 348 -18.97 29.34 -16.52
C THR A 348 -19.12 28.35 -15.38
N PHE A 349 -18.87 28.76 -14.13
CA PHE A 349 -18.95 27.94 -12.94
C PHE A 349 -19.86 28.53 -11.85
N LEU A 350 -20.58 27.63 -11.18
CA LEU A 350 -21.17 27.82 -9.87
C LEU A 350 -20.13 27.39 -8.82
N PHE A 351 -19.84 28.27 -7.89
CA PHE A 351 -18.80 28.07 -6.88
C PHE A 351 -19.39 27.58 -5.57
N SER A 352 -18.72 26.64 -4.93
CA SER A 352 -18.97 26.34 -3.52
C SER A 352 -18.46 27.46 -2.61
N SER A 353 -18.82 27.40 -1.33
CA SER A 353 -18.08 28.12 -0.29
C SER A 353 -16.61 27.68 -0.29
N ALA A 354 -15.73 28.64 -0.01
CA ALA A 354 -14.30 28.38 0.11
C ALA A 354 -14.02 27.46 1.30
N TYR A 355 -13.20 26.44 1.07
CA TYR A 355 -12.78 25.49 2.10
C TYR A 355 -11.33 25.66 2.53
N TYR A 356 -10.56 26.44 1.76
CA TYR A 356 -9.18 26.76 2.04
C TYR A 356 -8.82 28.13 1.46
N TYR A 357 -7.74 28.72 1.98
CA TYR A 357 -7.22 30.01 1.51
C TYR A 357 -5.72 29.88 1.24
N GLU A 358 -5.29 30.18 0.01
CA GLU A 358 -3.89 30.19 -0.39
C GLU A 358 -3.59 31.50 -1.15
N PRO A 359 -2.72 32.39 -0.64
CA PRO A 359 -2.34 33.59 -1.38
C PRO A 359 -1.39 33.26 -2.53
N ALA A 360 -1.59 33.88 -3.69
CA ALA A 360 -0.67 33.74 -4.81
C ALA A 360 0.69 34.38 -4.46
N SER A 361 1.79 33.73 -4.82
CA SER A 361 3.15 34.19 -4.53
C SER A 361 3.83 34.78 -5.75
N VAL A 362 4.65 35.79 -5.54
CA VAL A 362 5.54 36.40 -6.55
C VAL A 362 6.95 35.88 -6.32
N LEU A 363 7.53 35.21 -7.33
CA LEU A 363 8.89 34.70 -7.29
C LEU A 363 9.76 35.51 -8.23
N MET A 364 10.99 35.76 -7.79
CA MET A 364 12.03 36.43 -8.55
C MET A 364 13.37 35.70 -8.36
N ARG A 365 14.36 36.01 -9.20
CA ARG A 365 15.72 35.50 -9.01
C ARG A 365 16.38 36.14 -7.78
N VAL A 366 17.13 35.35 -7.04
CA VAL A 366 17.98 35.81 -5.94
C VAL A 366 19.07 36.71 -6.52
N GLY A 367 19.06 37.99 -6.12
CA GLY A 367 19.97 39.03 -6.61
C GLY A 367 19.28 40.14 -7.42
N ASP A 368 18.08 39.89 -7.96
CA ASP A 368 17.27 40.92 -8.59
C ASP A 368 16.64 41.85 -7.53
N THR A 369 16.36 43.10 -7.91
CA THR A 369 15.65 44.04 -7.03
C THR A 369 14.25 43.50 -6.70
N PRO A 370 13.93 43.20 -5.43
CA PRO A 370 12.70 42.50 -5.08
C PRO A 370 11.49 43.41 -5.28
N ILE A 371 10.48 42.87 -5.98
CA ILE A 371 9.16 43.48 -6.10
C ILE A 371 8.36 43.09 -4.86
N LYS A 372 8.08 44.07 -4.01
CA LYS A 372 7.38 43.88 -2.72
C LYS A 372 5.87 44.16 -2.80
N GLU A 373 5.43 44.85 -3.85
CA GLU A 373 4.04 45.27 -4.02
C GLU A 373 3.52 44.88 -5.41
N TRP A 374 2.25 44.51 -5.50
CA TRP A 374 1.58 44.06 -6.72
C TRP A 374 1.77 45.01 -7.91
N LYS A 375 1.67 46.33 -7.68
CA LYS A 375 1.85 47.35 -8.72
C LYS A 375 3.26 47.38 -9.32
N GLY A 376 4.27 46.91 -8.59
CA GLY A 376 5.66 46.86 -9.06
C GLY A 376 5.89 45.84 -10.18
N LEU A 377 4.90 45.00 -10.49
CA LEU A 377 4.91 44.08 -11.62
C LEU A 377 4.49 44.76 -12.95
N ASN A 378 3.97 46.00 -12.94
CA ASN A 378 3.57 46.67 -14.17
C ASN A 378 4.81 46.97 -15.04
N GLY A 379 4.71 46.69 -16.35
CA GLY A 379 5.85 46.82 -17.29
C GLY A 379 6.89 45.69 -17.20
N LYS A 380 6.66 44.66 -16.38
CA LYS A 380 7.52 43.48 -16.25
C LYS A 380 7.03 42.31 -17.09
N THR A 381 7.93 41.41 -17.45
CA THR A 381 7.59 40.12 -18.07
C THR A 381 7.22 39.13 -16.98
N ILE A 382 5.95 38.78 -16.90
CA ILE A 382 5.39 37.93 -15.84
C ILE A 382 5.07 36.56 -16.43
N LEU A 383 5.76 35.54 -15.95
CA LEU A 383 5.45 34.15 -16.24
C LEU A 383 4.27 33.73 -15.34
N VAL A 384 3.22 33.17 -15.94
CA VAL A 384 2.03 32.72 -15.18
C VAL A 384 1.49 31.42 -15.75
N PRO A 385 0.97 30.50 -14.93
CA PRO A 385 0.34 29.30 -15.46
C PRO A 385 -0.90 29.66 -16.28
N LYS A 386 -1.04 29.05 -17.45
CA LYS A 386 -2.16 29.26 -18.36
C LYS A 386 -3.51 28.93 -17.71
N ASN A 387 -4.57 29.64 -18.08
CA ASN A 387 -5.94 29.47 -17.57
C ASN A 387 -6.07 29.62 -16.04
N THR A 388 -5.26 30.47 -15.41
CA THR A 388 -5.38 30.82 -13.98
C THR A 388 -6.06 32.18 -13.77
N SER A 389 -6.69 32.38 -12.61
CA SER A 389 -7.40 33.63 -12.29
C SER A 389 -6.46 34.84 -12.21
N ILE A 390 -5.17 34.62 -11.92
CA ILE A 390 -4.19 35.69 -11.83
C ILE A 390 -4.01 36.43 -13.17
N ILE A 391 -4.23 35.74 -14.30
CA ILE A 391 -4.15 36.35 -15.64
C ILE A 391 -5.21 37.45 -15.78
N ASP A 392 -6.44 37.19 -15.32
CA ASP A 392 -7.54 38.16 -15.35
C ASP A 392 -7.19 39.38 -14.50
N LYS A 393 -6.57 39.15 -13.33
CA LYS A 393 -6.10 40.22 -12.44
C LYS A 393 -5.01 41.07 -13.07
N ILE A 394 -3.99 40.44 -13.65
CA ILE A 394 -2.88 41.15 -14.30
C ILE A 394 -3.42 42.01 -15.45
N LYS A 395 -4.30 41.46 -16.29
CA LYS A 395 -4.91 42.21 -17.40
C LYS A 395 -5.76 43.40 -16.92
N ALA A 396 -6.43 43.27 -15.78
CA ALA A 396 -7.27 44.31 -15.23
C ALA A 396 -6.49 45.42 -14.49
N GLU A 397 -5.43 45.04 -13.76
CA GLU A 397 -4.75 45.95 -12.81
C GLU A 397 -3.33 46.37 -13.24
N LEU A 398 -2.70 45.62 -14.15
CA LEU A 398 -1.32 45.82 -14.63
C LEU A 398 -1.30 45.80 -16.17
N PRO A 399 -1.91 46.80 -16.84
CA PRO A 399 -2.15 46.79 -18.28
C PRO A 399 -0.85 46.79 -19.12
N ASP A 400 0.27 47.22 -18.55
CA ASP A 400 1.56 47.28 -19.25
C ASP A 400 2.44 46.05 -18.96
N ALA A 401 1.98 45.11 -18.11
CA ALA A 401 2.71 43.87 -17.87
C ALA A 401 2.68 42.95 -19.10
N ILE A 402 3.83 42.34 -19.42
CA ILE A 402 3.94 41.36 -20.50
C ILE A 402 3.67 39.98 -19.90
N VAL A 403 2.48 39.46 -20.12
CA VAL A 403 2.07 38.16 -19.60
C VAL A 403 2.53 37.04 -20.53
N VAL A 404 3.31 36.11 -20.01
CA VAL A 404 3.74 34.90 -20.73
C VAL A 404 3.07 33.70 -20.06
N GLU A 405 2.09 33.13 -20.75
CA GLU A 405 1.34 31.96 -20.27
C GLU A 405 2.17 30.68 -20.40
N MET A 406 2.28 29.93 -19.31
CA MET A 406 3.10 28.74 -19.19
C MET A 406 2.22 27.49 -19.03
N LEU A 407 2.59 26.39 -19.69
CA LEU A 407 1.89 25.11 -19.57
C LEU A 407 2.43 24.24 -18.43
N SER A 408 3.71 24.42 -18.06
CA SER A 408 4.39 23.66 -17.01
C SER A 408 5.01 24.59 -15.96
N LYS A 409 4.82 24.25 -14.69
CA LYS A 409 5.43 24.95 -13.55
C LYS A 409 6.95 24.87 -13.60
N ASP A 410 7.51 23.69 -13.87
CA ASP A 410 8.96 23.48 -13.85
C ASP A 410 9.65 24.20 -15.01
N ASP A 411 9.00 24.26 -16.16
CA ASP A 411 9.47 25.07 -17.29
C ASP A 411 9.45 26.57 -16.92
N ALA A 412 8.37 27.05 -16.31
CA ALA A 412 8.27 28.44 -15.84
C ALA A 412 9.36 28.83 -14.84
N LEU A 413 9.63 27.97 -13.84
CA LEU A 413 10.69 28.22 -12.86
C LEU A 413 12.08 28.19 -13.50
N THR A 414 12.32 27.28 -14.43
CA THR A 414 13.62 27.19 -15.14
C THR A 414 13.84 28.41 -16.04
N ARG A 415 12.82 28.84 -16.79
CA ARG A 415 12.88 30.04 -17.62
C ARG A 415 13.05 31.32 -16.79
N LEU A 416 12.39 31.40 -15.62
CA LEU A 416 12.63 32.48 -14.67
C LEU A 416 14.08 32.49 -14.19
N ALA A 417 14.62 31.34 -13.80
CA ALA A 417 16.01 31.22 -13.36
C ALA A 417 17.02 31.61 -14.47
N ASN A 418 16.70 31.33 -15.73
CA ASN A 418 17.52 31.65 -16.90
C ASN A 418 17.43 33.10 -17.38
N GLY A 419 16.59 33.95 -16.77
CA GLY A 419 16.47 35.35 -17.18
C GLY A 419 15.36 35.66 -18.19
N GLU A 420 14.53 34.68 -18.57
CA GLU A 420 13.51 34.84 -19.63
C GLU A 420 12.19 35.46 -19.15
N GLY A 421 12.09 35.79 -17.86
CA GLY A 421 11.00 36.54 -17.26
C GLY A 421 11.49 37.33 -16.05
N ASP A 422 10.79 38.38 -15.64
CA ASP A 422 11.14 39.21 -14.47
C ASP A 422 10.56 38.63 -13.17
N ALA A 423 9.38 38.01 -13.25
CA ALA A 423 8.73 37.38 -12.12
C ALA A 423 7.89 36.18 -12.57
N TYR A 424 7.70 35.22 -11.68
CA TYR A 424 6.69 34.17 -11.80
C TYR A 424 5.60 34.42 -10.75
N VAL A 425 4.32 34.33 -11.13
CA VAL A 425 3.20 34.54 -10.19
C VAL A 425 2.24 33.38 -10.21
N ALA A 426 2.11 32.67 -9.09
CA ALA A 426 1.20 31.52 -8.92
C ALA A 426 1.00 31.16 -7.44
N TRP A 427 -0.02 30.33 -7.16
CA TRP A 427 -0.11 29.54 -5.93
C TRP A 427 1.03 28.52 -5.89
N LEU A 428 1.77 28.44 -4.79
CA LEU A 428 3.06 27.75 -4.74
C LEU A 428 3.08 26.66 -3.67
N SER A 429 3.30 25.42 -4.14
CA SER A 429 3.70 24.29 -3.29
C SER A 429 5.15 23.83 -3.53
N ALA A 430 6.01 24.68 -4.11
CA ALA A 430 7.39 24.30 -4.42
C ALA A 430 8.20 24.03 -3.14
N SER A 431 9.00 22.95 -3.13
CA SER A 431 9.86 22.65 -1.99
C SER A 431 10.88 23.79 -1.79
N PRO A 432 11.18 24.20 -0.55
CA PRO A 432 12.19 25.21 -0.27
C PRO A 432 13.55 24.88 -0.91
N GLN A 433 13.87 23.59 -0.99
CA GLN A 433 15.08 23.10 -1.64
C GLN A 433 15.11 23.42 -3.15
N ARG A 434 14.01 23.18 -3.88
CA ARG A 434 13.96 23.44 -5.33
C ARG A 434 14.12 24.92 -5.67
N LEU A 435 13.52 25.80 -4.86
CA LEU A 435 13.70 27.25 -5.03
C LEU A 435 15.14 27.67 -4.77
N LYS A 436 15.78 27.09 -3.74
CA LYS A 436 17.19 27.31 -3.43
C LYS A 436 18.12 26.85 -4.56
N ASP A 437 17.86 25.66 -5.12
CA ASP A 437 18.64 25.10 -6.24
C ASP A 437 18.58 26.00 -7.49
N LEU A 438 17.40 26.55 -7.77
CA LEU A 438 17.17 27.45 -8.90
C LEU A 438 17.54 28.91 -8.59
N LYS A 439 18.03 29.22 -7.38
CA LYS A 439 18.32 30.58 -6.91
C LYS A 439 17.12 31.51 -7.11
N LEU A 440 15.93 31.05 -6.73
CA LEU A 440 14.69 31.83 -6.74
C LEU A 440 14.23 32.11 -5.32
N ALA A 441 13.55 33.24 -5.12
CA ALA A 441 12.97 33.62 -3.83
C ALA A 441 11.56 34.17 -4.00
N ILE A 442 10.70 33.91 -3.02
CA ILE A 442 9.39 34.55 -2.91
C ILE A 442 9.62 35.97 -2.38
N THR A 443 9.21 36.98 -3.14
CA THR A 443 9.42 38.40 -2.77
C THR A 443 8.14 39.09 -2.29
N ALA A 444 6.97 38.56 -2.64
CA ALA A 444 5.68 39.05 -2.17
C ALA A 444 4.63 37.92 -2.19
N LYS A 445 3.59 38.08 -1.37
CA LYS A 445 2.35 37.30 -1.42
C LYS A 445 1.18 38.24 -1.71
N ILE A 446 0.22 37.76 -2.49
CA ILE A 446 -0.97 38.49 -2.93
C ILE A 446 -2.13 37.94 -2.11
N ASP A 447 -2.49 38.69 -1.08
CA ASP A 447 -3.53 38.35 -0.12
C ASP A 447 -4.85 39.02 -0.55
N ASP A 448 -5.61 38.34 -1.41
CA ASP A 448 -6.94 38.78 -1.85
C ASP A 448 -7.93 37.61 -2.02
N ARG A 449 -9.16 37.93 -2.43
CA ARG A 449 -10.22 36.93 -2.62
C ARG A 449 -9.89 35.85 -3.66
N GLN A 450 -8.96 36.09 -4.59
CA GLN A 450 -8.55 35.04 -5.55
C GLN A 450 -7.72 33.94 -4.88
N GLY A 451 -7.26 34.16 -3.65
CA GLY A 451 -6.70 33.12 -2.80
C GLY A 451 -7.73 32.16 -2.21
N GLU A 452 -9.04 32.44 -2.31
CA GLU A 452 -10.08 31.49 -1.89
C GLU A 452 -10.08 30.26 -2.81
N VAL A 453 -9.87 29.08 -2.22
CA VAL A 453 -9.88 27.80 -2.92
C VAL A 453 -11.27 27.15 -2.77
N THR A 454 -11.88 26.83 -3.90
CA THR A 454 -13.27 26.37 -3.97
C THR A 454 -13.43 25.15 -4.90
N LEU A 455 -14.64 24.58 -4.94
CA LEU A 455 -15.06 23.61 -5.94
C LEU A 455 -15.96 24.32 -6.95
N GLY A 456 -15.56 24.29 -8.22
CA GLY A 456 -16.35 24.83 -9.33
C GLY A 456 -17.17 23.73 -10.02
N VAL A 457 -18.48 23.94 -10.14
CA VAL A 457 -19.38 23.08 -10.93
C VAL A 457 -19.87 23.87 -12.14
N PRO A 458 -19.91 23.31 -13.36
CA PRO A 458 -20.37 24.05 -14.53
C PRO A 458 -21.78 24.60 -14.35
N VAL A 459 -22.06 25.81 -14.84
CA VAL A 459 -23.40 26.44 -14.74
C VAL A 459 -24.51 25.58 -15.36
N SER A 460 -24.17 24.65 -16.25
CA SER A 460 -25.10 23.66 -16.82
C SER A 460 -25.55 22.58 -15.83
N LYS A 461 -24.89 22.42 -14.66
CA LYS A 461 -25.13 21.38 -13.66
C LYS A 461 -25.54 21.96 -12.28
N PRO A 462 -26.61 22.78 -12.17
CA PRO A 462 -26.96 23.48 -10.93
C PRO A 462 -27.40 22.55 -9.79
N VAL A 463 -27.94 21.37 -10.10
CA VAL A 463 -28.31 20.38 -9.07
C VAL A 463 -27.08 19.80 -8.39
N LEU A 464 -26.02 19.50 -9.16
CA LEU A 464 -24.75 19.05 -8.60
C LEU A 464 -24.08 20.15 -7.76
N ALA A 465 -24.13 21.41 -8.21
CA ALA A 465 -23.61 22.55 -7.44
C ALA A 465 -24.30 22.65 -6.07
N SER A 466 -25.62 22.45 -6.02
CA SER A 466 -26.36 22.45 -4.76
C SER A 466 -25.97 21.28 -3.85
N ILE A 467 -25.76 20.08 -4.41
CA ILE A 467 -25.30 18.90 -3.66
C ILE A 467 -23.90 19.14 -3.08
N VAL A 468 -22.97 19.67 -3.88
CA VAL A 468 -21.61 20.00 -3.42
C VAL A 468 -21.64 21.03 -2.30
N GLN A 469 -22.43 22.09 -2.43
CA GLN A 469 -22.55 23.12 -1.38
C GLN A 469 -23.11 22.53 -0.08
N LYS A 470 -24.13 21.67 -0.18
CA LYS A 470 -24.66 20.93 0.96
C LYS A 470 -23.62 20.01 1.59
N GLY A 471 -22.76 19.42 0.76
CA GLY A 471 -21.67 18.55 1.19
C GLY A 471 -20.66 19.31 2.02
N ILE A 472 -20.20 20.45 1.53
CA ILE A 472 -19.27 21.32 2.25
C ILE A 472 -19.90 21.82 3.56
N ASN A 473 -21.18 22.19 3.56
CA ASN A 473 -21.89 22.64 4.76
C ASN A 473 -22.11 21.52 5.80
N SER A 474 -22.10 20.25 5.37
CA SER A 474 -22.29 19.11 6.26
C SER A 474 -21.03 18.71 7.03
N ILE A 475 -19.85 19.17 6.60
CA ILE A 475 -18.58 18.88 7.25
C ILE A 475 -18.46 19.70 8.53
N THR A 476 -18.19 19.01 9.63
CA THR A 476 -18.08 19.64 10.97
C THR A 476 -16.78 20.42 11.13
N GLN A 477 -16.73 21.36 12.09
CA GLN A 477 -15.52 22.13 12.36
C GLN A 477 -14.34 21.25 12.79
N SER A 478 -14.59 20.15 13.49
CA SER A 478 -13.57 19.17 13.89
C SER A 478 -13.06 18.35 12.70
N GLU A 479 -13.93 17.94 11.77
CA GLU A 479 -13.52 17.30 10.51
C GLU A 479 -12.71 18.27 9.62
N TRP A 480 -13.08 19.54 9.57
CA TRP A 480 -12.27 20.58 8.92
C TRP A 480 -10.90 20.76 9.59
N ALA A 481 -10.84 20.71 10.92
CA ALA A 481 -9.58 20.79 11.66
C ALA A 481 -8.68 19.59 11.36
N ALA A 482 -9.22 18.37 11.40
CA ALA A 482 -8.48 17.15 11.08
C ALA A 482 -7.98 17.12 9.62
N LEU A 483 -8.83 17.54 8.66
CA LEU A 483 -8.45 17.61 7.26
C LEU A 483 -7.28 18.58 7.04
N ARG A 484 -7.26 19.71 7.76
CA ARG A 484 -6.15 20.68 7.72
C ARG A 484 -4.91 20.17 8.42
N GLU A 485 -5.04 19.55 9.59
CA GLU A 485 -3.92 19.01 10.35
C GLU A 485 -3.19 17.89 9.59
N GLN A 486 -3.95 17.05 8.88
CA GLN A 486 -3.42 15.93 8.09
C GLN A 486 -2.69 16.41 6.83
N TRP A 487 -3.29 17.36 6.10
CA TRP A 487 -2.83 17.67 4.74
C TRP A 487 -2.12 19.00 4.60
N VAL A 488 -2.44 20.02 5.39
CA VAL A 488 -1.80 21.33 5.23
C VAL A 488 -0.54 21.31 6.08
N PRO A 489 0.68 21.22 5.48
CA PRO A 489 1.89 21.40 6.26
C PRO A 489 1.78 22.78 6.91
N LYS A 490 2.08 22.87 8.22
CA LYS A 490 2.27 24.18 8.85
C LYS A 490 3.26 24.95 8.00
N ALA A 491 2.78 25.97 7.30
CA ALA A 491 3.54 26.63 6.24
C ALA A 491 4.84 27.16 6.84
N ALA A 492 5.97 26.75 6.25
CA ALA A 492 7.23 27.47 6.38
C ALA A 492 7.00 28.88 5.78
N GLY A 493 6.52 29.80 6.61
CA GLY A 493 6.06 31.12 6.17
C GLY A 493 4.99 31.77 7.04
N ASP A 494 4.38 31.04 8.00
CA ASP A 494 3.70 31.70 9.14
C ASP A 494 4.76 32.02 10.21
N THR A 495 5.72 32.86 9.83
CA THR A 495 6.70 33.44 10.74
C THR A 495 6.00 34.51 11.57
N ASN A 496 5.41 34.11 12.68
CA ASN A 496 5.39 34.84 13.97
C ASN A 496 4.55 34.03 14.98
N LEU A 497 5.14 32.98 15.55
CA LEU A 497 4.56 32.25 16.69
C LEU A 497 5.19 32.64 18.04
N ALA A 498 6.28 33.41 18.04
CA ALA A 498 6.74 34.09 19.24
C ALA A 498 5.95 35.41 19.38
N ASN A 499 5.26 35.60 20.50
CA ASN A 499 4.55 36.84 20.83
C ASN A 499 5.55 37.97 21.16
N LEU A 500 6.28 38.43 20.15
CA LEU A 500 7.34 39.43 20.27
C LEU A 500 6.76 40.84 20.45
N THR A 501 7.39 41.65 21.30
CA THR A 501 7.04 43.07 21.45
C THR A 501 7.60 43.87 20.27
N ASN A 502 7.06 45.07 20.04
CA ASN A 502 7.60 45.98 19.02
C ASN A 502 9.07 46.34 19.26
N GLU A 503 9.49 46.43 20.54
CA GLU A 503 10.88 46.68 20.92
C GLU A 503 11.79 45.51 20.53
N GLU A 504 11.34 44.27 20.77
CA GLU A 504 12.06 43.06 20.37
C GLU A 504 12.16 42.94 18.84
N ILE A 505 11.05 43.17 18.12
CA ILE A 505 11.04 43.17 16.65
C ILE A 505 12.00 44.22 16.08
N GLN A 506 12.05 45.41 16.67
CA GLN A 506 12.98 46.46 16.25
C GLN A 506 14.43 46.06 16.54
N TRP A 507 14.70 45.48 17.71
CA TRP A 507 16.03 44.98 18.06
C TRP A 507 16.53 43.93 17.06
N ILE A 508 15.67 42.99 16.64
CA ILE A 508 16.01 41.98 15.62
C ILE A 508 16.36 42.62 14.28
N LYS A 509 15.64 43.67 13.87
CA LYS A 509 15.93 44.40 12.63
C LYS A 509 17.27 45.16 12.69
N ASP A 510 17.61 45.70 13.86
CA ASP A 510 18.83 46.47 14.06
C ASP A 510 20.08 45.58 14.21
N HIS A 511 19.90 44.33 14.66
CA HIS A 511 20.99 43.36 14.87
C HIS A 511 21.06 42.33 13.74
N LYS A 512 21.91 42.62 12.74
CA LYS A 512 22.02 41.81 11.50
C LYS A 512 22.37 40.35 11.70
N ASN A 513 23.16 40.01 12.72
CA ASN A 513 23.52 38.65 13.10
C ASN A 513 23.63 38.57 14.63
N VAL A 514 23.12 37.50 15.21
CA VAL A 514 23.33 37.12 16.61
C VAL A 514 24.33 35.97 16.62
N THR A 515 25.40 36.13 17.39
CA THR A 515 26.49 35.14 17.46
C THR A 515 26.22 34.12 18.57
N PHE A 516 26.26 32.83 18.20
CA PHE A 516 26.10 31.71 19.11
C PHE A 516 27.42 30.94 19.20
N ALA A 517 27.88 30.61 20.39
CA ALA A 517 28.97 29.66 20.55
C ALA A 517 28.55 28.28 20.00
N ASN A 518 29.48 27.53 19.44
CA ASN A 518 29.30 26.13 19.07
C ASN A 518 30.56 25.37 19.47
N GLU A 519 30.39 24.40 20.36
CA GLU A 519 31.47 23.55 20.86
C GLU A 519 31.93 22.56 19.77
N MET A 520 33.17 22.07 19.86
CA MET A 520 33.75 21.17 18.86
C MET A 520 33.36 19.71 19.10
N ASP A 521 33.34 19.26 20.35
CA ASP A 521 33.35 17.84 20.70
C ASP A 521 32.46 17.49 21.90
N TRP A 522 31.25 18.05 21.95
CA TRP A 522 30.23 17.71 22.95
C TRP A 522 28.93 17.09 22.39
N PRO A 523 29.03 15.98 21.63
CA PRO A 523 27.85 15.28 21.14
C PRO A 523 27.09 14.59 22.29
N PRO A 524 25.75 14.46 22.19
CA PRO A 524 24.92 14.85 21.07
C PRO A 524 24.33 16.28 21.18
N PHE A 525 24.86 17.14 22.06
CA PHE A 525 24.25 18.43 22.38
C PHE A 525 24.75 19.57 21.48
N ASP A 526 26.06 19.76 21.44
CA ASP A 526 26.71 20.89 20.76
C ASP A 526 28.10 20.44 20.29
N PHE A 527 28.25 20.15 19.00
CA PHE A 527 29.51 19.66 18.44
C PHE A 527 29.64 20.04 16.97
N VAL A 528 30.80 19.74 16.37
CA VAL A 528 31.05 19.96 14.94
C VAL A 528 31.19 18.63 14.22
N GLU A 529 30.48 18.49 13.11
CA GLU A 529 30.62 17.36 12.18
C GLU A 529 30.82 17.91 10.77
N HIS A 530 31.92 17.52 10.10
CA HIS A 530 32.28 18.02 8.77
C HIS A 530 32.27 19.57 8.67
N ASP A 531 32.87 20.25 9.64
CA ASP A 531 32.92 21.73 9.76
C ASP A 531 31.56 22.43 9.96
N MET A 532 30.49 21.67 10.20
CA MET A 532 29.14 22.20 10.44
C MET A 532 28.72 22.02 11.90
N PRO A 533 28.14 23.04 12.55
CA PRO A 533 27.49 22.92 13.85
C PRO A 533 26.39 21.86 13.82
N LYS A 534 26.38 20.95 14.79
CA LYS A 534 25.42 19.86 14.96
C LYS A 534 25.07 19.62 16.42
N GLY A 535 23.94 18.96 16.63
CA GLY A 535 23.47 18.54 17.95
C GLY A 535 22.12 19.14 18.34
N ILE A 536 21.60 18.68 19.47
CA ILE A 536 20.29 19.06 20.02
C ILE A 536 20.18 20.58 20.19
N SER A 537 21.22 21.21 20.74
CA SER A 537 21.23 22.64 21.04
C SER A 537 21.30 23.47 19.77
N ILE A 538 21.99 22.99 18.74
CA ILE A 538 22.09 23.65 17.43
C ILE A 538 20.75 23.61 16.69
N GLU A 539 20.10 22.44 16.61
CA GLU A 539 18.78 22.34 15.97
C GLU A 539 17.70 23.14 16.71
N LEU A 540 17.80 23.23 18.04
CA LEU A 540 16.91 24.08 18.84
C LEU A 540 17.12 25.57 18.52
N VAL A 541 18.38 26.02 18.39
CA VAL A 541 18.69 27.39 17.99
C VAL A 541 18.12 27.69 16.60
N ASP A 542 18.28 26.79 15.64
CA ASP A 542 17.71 26.95 14.29
C ASP A 542 16.18 27.07 14.34
N LEU A 543 15.52 26.28 15.18
CA LEU A 543 14.07 26.35 15.34
C LEU A 543 13.64 27.66 16.01
N ILE A 544 14.34 28.10 17.06
CA ILE A 544 14.11 29.39 17.71
C ILE A 544 14.30 30.54 16.71
N ALA A 545 15.31 30.47 15.86
CA ALA A 545 15.54 31.43 14.79
C ALA A 545 14.37 31.49 13.82
N GLN A 546 13.82 30.34 13.43
CA GLN A 546 12.61 30.27 12.60
C GLN A 546 11.37 30.87 13.30
N LYS A 547 11.22 30.66 14.61
CA LYS A 547 10.05 31.18 15.37
C LYS A 547 10.12 32.68 15.67
N THR A 548 11.33 33.24 15.78
CA THR A 548 11.57 34.63 16.23
C THR A 548 12.04 35.57 15.12
N GLY A 549 12.64 35.03 14.06
CA GLY A 549 13.23 35.80 12.98
C GLY A 549 14.65 36.31 13.24
N ILE A 550 15.32 35.90 14.32
CA ILE A 550 16.74 36.22 14.53
C ILE A 550 17.61 35.55 13.46
N ASN A 551 18.67 36.24 13.04
CA ASN A 551 19.65 35.69 12.12
C ASN A 551 20.83 35.10 12.90
N VAL A 552 21.07 33.80 12.77
CA VAL A 552 22.05 33.06 13.58
C VAL A 552 23.40 32.98 12.87
N LYS A 553 24.47 33.24 13.63
CA LYS A 553 25.85 32.95 13.20
C LYS A 553 26.56 32.15 14.28
N PHE A 554 26.98 30.93 13.97
CA PHE A 554 27.77 30.12 14.89
C PHE A 554 29.25 30.52 14.90
N VAL A 555 29.88 30.49 16.08
CA VAL A 555 31.30 30.69 16.32
C VAL A 555 31.86 29.37 16.84
N ASN A 556 32.73 28.72 16.06
CA ASN A 556 33.35 27.43 16.36
C ASN A 556 34.86 27.46 16.08
N GLY A 557 35.54 26.33 16.33
CA GLY A 557 37.00 26.20 16.16
C GLY A 557 37.83 26.62 17.38
N TYR A 558 37.18 26.81 18.53
CA TYR A 558 37.80 27.17 19.82
C TYR A 558 37.42 26.13 20.87
N SER A 559 38.25 25.98 21.90
CA SER A 559 37.89 25.18 23.08
C SER A 559 36.78 25.85 23.89
N TRP A 560 36.04 25.07 24.69
CA TRP A 560 35.02 25.60 25.60
C TRP A 560 35.49 26.80 26.44
N ALA A 561 36.71 26.73 26.96
CA ALA A 561 37.28 27.79 27.80
C ALA A 561 37.46 29.11 27.02
N GLU A 562 37.87 29.02 25.75
CA GLU A 562 38.05 30.17 24.86
C GLU A 562 36.70 30.73 24.40
N LEU A 563 35.69 29.87 24.13
CA LEU A 563 34.33 30.30 23.82
C LEU A 563 33.70 31.06 25.02
N LEU A 564 33.91 30.56 26.23
CA LEU A 564 33.43 31.21 27.45
C LEU A 564 34.14 32.56 27.70
N GLU A 565 35.43 32.67 27.39
CA GLU A 565 36.18 33.93 27.48
C GLU A 565 35.65 34.96 26.46
N GLN A 566 35.46 34.56 25.21
CA GLN A 566 34.89 35.41 24.15
C GLN A 566 33.48 35.88 24.50
N PHE A 567 32.64 35.01 25.07
CA PHE A 567 31.32 35.37 25.57
C PHE A 567 31.39 36.41 26.70
N ASN A 568 32.30 36.25 27.66
CA ASN A 568 32.49 37.23 28.74
C ASN A 568 32.97 38.59 28.23
N ASN A 569 33.75 38.62 27.15
CA ASN A 569 34.20 39.85 26.50
C ASN A 569 33.12 40.52 25.63
N GLY A 570 32.01 39.82 25.38
CA GLY A 570 30.92 40.30 24.52
C GLY A 570 31.14 40.06 23.02
N ASP A 571 32.12 39.23 22.65
CA ASP A 571 32.38 38.83 21.25
C ASP A 571 31.39 37.76 20.77
N ILE A 572 30.76 37.04 21.71
CA ILE A 572 29.69 36.06 21.48
C ILE A 572 28.45 36.52 22.24
N ASP A 573 27.29 36.52 21.59
CA ASP A 573 26.03 36.99 22.16
C ASP A 573 25.31 35.93 23.01
N VAL A 574 25.43 34.65 22.63
CA VAL A 574 24.68 33.54 23.24
C VAL A 574 25.54 32.29 23.42
N LEU A 575 25.46 31.69 24.61
CA LEU A 575 25.90 30.32 24.86
C LEU A 575 24.67 29.39 24.76
N PRO A 576 24.56 28.51 23.74
CA PRO A 576 23.33 27.76 23.49
C PRO A 576 23.11 26.58 24.45
N ALA A 577 24.18 26.05 25.03
CA ALA A 577 24.15 24.89 25.89
C ALA A 577 24.98 25.14 27.16
N LEU A 578 24.34 25.66 28.20
CA LEU A 578 25.03 26.04 29.44
C LEU A 578 24.33 25.46 30.66
N TYR A 579 25.12 24.85 31.54
CA TYR A 579 24.67 24.53 32.90
C TYR A 579 24.57 25.79 33.75
N TRP A 580 23.44 25.90 34.47
CA TRP A 580 23.23 26.96 35.45
C TRP A 580 24.06 26.71 36.71
N THR A 581 24.75 27.75 37.20
CA THR A 581 25.42 27.78 38.51
C THR A 581 25.19 29.14 39.17
N GLU A 582 25.21 29.19 40.51
CA GLU A 582 25.04 30.45 41.25
C GLU A 582 26.09 31.50 40.87
N GLU A 583 27.32 31.08 40.61
CA GLU A 583 28.41 31.98 40.18
C GLU A 583 28.12 32.57 38.79
N ARG A 584 27.75 31.75 37.81
CA ARG A 584 27.40 32.21 36.45
C ARG A 584 26.17 33.11 36.44
N ALA A 585 25.19 32.84 37.30
CA ALA A 585 24.00 33.67 37.46
C ALA A 585 24.30 35.08 37.99
N LYS A 586 25.53 35.39 38.44
CA LYS A 586 25.92 36.76 38.79
C LYS A 586 26.09 37.64 37.55
N THR A 587 26.65 37.10 36.47
CA THR A 587 27.01 37.83 35.23
C THR A 587 26.11 37.49 34.04
N PHE A 588 25.50 36.30 34.00
CA PHE A 588 24.69 35.81 32.89
C PHE A 588 23.19 35.86 33.20
N ASP A 589 22.38 35.92 32.15
CA ASP A 589 20.92 35.79 32.20
C ASP A 589 20.52 34.56 31.37
N PHE A 590 19.61 33.74 31.91
CA PHE A 590 19.32 32.40 31.39
C PHE A 590 17.87 32.30 30.92
N THR A 591 17.63 31.47 29.92
CA THR A 591 16.28 30.98 29.58
C THR A 591 15.79 29.96 30.60
N THR A 592 14.53 29.55 30.51
CA THR A 592 14.08 28.29 31.11
C THR A 592 14.90 27.11 30.54
N PRO A 593 15.04 26.03 31.32
CA PRO A 593 15.79 24.87 30.87
C PRO A 593 15.04 24.13 29.76
N TYR A 594 15.77 23.68 28.73
CA TYR A 594 15.19 22.93 27.60
C TYR A 594 15.54 21.44 27.60
N ALA A 595 16.55 21.04 28.39
CA ALA A 595 16.95 19.65 28.57
C ALA A 595 17.49 19.39 29.99
N VAL A 596 17.38 18.14 30.44
CA VAL A 596 17.95 17.66 31.70
C VAL A 596 19.02 16.63 31.36
N ASN A 597 20.21 16.84 31.90
CA ASN A 597 21.35 15.94 31.71
C ASN A 597 21.68 15.27 33.03
N SER A 598 21.57 13.94 33.07
CA SER A 598 22.08 13.13 34.17
C SER A 598 23.56 12.87 33.95
N SER A 599 24.40 13.34 34.88
CA SER A 599 25.83 13.02 34.87
C SER A 599 26.09 11.69 35.58
N VAL A 600 26.96 10.88 34.97
CA VAL A 600 27.36 9.55 35.44
C VAL A 600 28.88 9.51 35.57
N LEU A 601 29.34 8.54 36.35
CA LEU A 601 30.75 8.28 36.55
C LEU A 601 31.17 7.05 35.74
N VAL A 602 32.29 7.16 35.04
CA VAL A 602 32.94 6.06 34.32
C VAL A 602 34.21 5.68 35.06
N VAL A 603 34.38 4.39 35.33
CA VAL A 603 35.54 3.84 36.02
C VAL A 603 36.07 2.63 35.26
N HIS A 604 37.31 2.26 35.54
CA HIS A 604 37.84 0.98 35.08
C HIS A 604 37.06 -0.19 35.73
N ASN A 605 36.89 -1.29 35.01
CA ASN A 605 36.11 -2.46 35.45
C ASN A 605 36.56 -3.02 36.83
N ASP A 606 37.83 -2.83 37.20
CA ASP A 606 38.41 -3.26 38.48
C ASP A 606 38.07 -2.32 39.66
N HIS A 607 37.54 -1.13 39.38
CA HIS A 607 37.25 -0.08 40.37
C HIS A 607 35.75 0.20 40.56
N LYS A 608 34.86 -0.75 40.26
CA LYS A 608 33.38 -0.65 40.44
C LYS A 608 32.88 -0.21 41.81
N LYS A 609 33.74 -0.25 42.84
CA LYS A 609 33.42 0.24 44.19
C LYS A 609 33.39 1.77 44.28
N LEU A 610 34.00 2.48 43.32
CA LEU A 610 33.90 3.93 43.15
C LEU A 610 32.56 4.25 42.50
N ASN A 611 31.49 4.29 43.30
CA ASN A 611 30.10 4.45 42.83
C ASN A 611 29.29 5.50 43.60
N SER A 612 29.94 6.29 44.47
CA SER A 612 29.33 7.34 45.27
C SER A 612 30.31 8.49 45.47
N PHE A 613 29.82 9.71 45.77
CA PHE A 613 30.70 10.85 46.01
C PHE A 613 31.62 10.64 47.21
N ALA A 614 31.13 9.94 48.24
CA ALA A 614 31.93 9.55 49.40
C ALA A 614 33.08 8.59 49.02
N ALA A 615 32.85 7.68 48.07
CA ALA A 615 33.86 6.75 47.59
C ALA A 615 34.96 7.44 46.75
N LEU A 616 34.66 8.59 46.14
CA LEU A 616 35.60 9.37 45.33
C LEU A 616 36.59 10.21 46.16
N LYS A 617 36.45 10.24 47.49
CA LYS A 617 37.34 11.00 48.36
C LYS A 617 38.80 10.58 48.17
N GLY A 618 39.66 11.55 47.85
CA GLY A 618 41.10 11.30 47.61
C GLY A 618 41.44 10.59 46.30
N HIS A 619 40.48 10.38 45.39
CA HIS A 619 40.70 9.83 44.06
C HIS A 619 40.73 10.93 43.01
N LYS A 620 41.42 10.66 41.90
CA LYS A 620 41.54 11.55 40.75
C LYS A 620 40.34 11.39 39.82
N VAL A 621 39.55 12.44 39.69
CA VAL A 621 38.35 12.44 38.84
C VAL A 621 38.54 13.39 37.67
N GLY A 622 38.50 12.84 36.46
CA GLY A 622 38.59 13.58 35.21
C GLY A 622 37.33 14.41 34.96
N ILE A 623 37.53 15.66 34.55
CA ILE A 623 36.44 16.57 34.21
C ILE A 623 36.88 17.60 33.16
N ILE A 624 35.97 18.01 32.27
CA ILE A 624 36.27 19.02 31.25
C ILE A 624 36.47 20.39 31.91
N LYS A 625 37.55 21.08 31.56
CA LYS A 625 37.89 22.39 32.12
C LYS A 625 36.81 23.42 31.75
N GLY A 626 36.32 24.17 32.75
CA GLY A 626 35.35 25.26 32.53
C GLY A 626 33.89 24.80 32.42
N PHE A 627 33.59 23.51 32.57
CA PHE A 627 32.21 23.02 32.64
C PHE A 627 31.59 23.32 34.01
N GLY A 628 30.27 23.57 34.04
CA GLY A 628 29.55 23.89 35.29
C GLY A 628 29.58 22.75 36.31
N THR A 629 29.73 21.50 35.85
CA THR A 629 29.92 20.33 36.71
C THR A 629 31.22 20.41 37.53
N ALA A 630 32.28 21.02 36.98
CA ALA A 630 33.53 21.21 37.72
C ALA A 630 33.37 22.24 38.85
N GLU A 631 32.64 23.33 38.59
CA GLU A 631 32.27 24.32 39.61
C GLU A 631 31.42 23.67 40.72
N LEU A 632 30.40 22.88 40.35
CA LEU A 632 29.52 22.20 41.29
C LEU A 632 30.27 21.18 42.17
N LEU A 633 31.13 20.35 41.57
CA LEU A 633 31.89 19.34 42.31
C LEU A 633 32.92 19.96 43.23
N SER A 634 33.64 20.97 42.79
CA SER A 634 34.66 21.64 43.61
C SER A 634 34.05 22.40 44.80
N GLN A 635 32.84 22.95 44.65
CA GLN A 635 32.11 23.60 45.76
C GLN A 635 31.52 22.59 46.75
N ARG A 636 30.94 21.50 46.25
CA ARG A 636 30.17 20.55 47.08
C ARG A 636 31.04 19.43 47.68
N TYR A 637 32.12 19.06 47.01
CA TYR A 637 33.02 17.96 47.38
C TYR A 637 34.49 18.35 47.18
N PRO A 638 35.01 19.33 47.94
CA PRO A 638 36.39 19.83 47.81
C PRO A 638 37.47 18.76 48.09
N GLU A 639 37.10 17.63 48.70
CA GLU A 639 37.96 16.48 48.96
C GLU A 639 38.21 15.55 47.76
N ILE A 640 37.56 15.79 46.61
CA ILE A 640 37.80 15.08 45.36
C ILE A 640 38.92 15.79 44.59
N GLU A 641 39.94 15.04 44.15
CA GLU A 641 41.01 15.61 43.33
C GLU A 641 40.55 15.70 41.86
N LEU A 642 40.11 16.88 41.44
CA LEU A 642 39.66 17.10 40.06
C LEU A 642 40.86 17.24 39.11
N VAL A 643 40.90 16.41 38.07
CA VAL A 643 41.90 16.46 36.99
C VAL A 643 41.24 16.97 35.73
N THR A 644 41.73 18.09 35.19
CA THR A 644 41.16 18.67 33.97
C THR A 644 41.53 17.89 32.72
N VAL A 645 40.55 17.64 31.86
CA VAL A 645 40.71 17.09 30.51
C VAL A 645 40.16 18.05 29.47
N THR A 646 40.57 17.88 28.21
CA THR A 646 40.13 18.70 27.07
C THR A 646 38.79 18.23 26.53
N ASN A 647 38.52 16.93 26.54
CA ASN A 647 37.24 16.35 26.08
C ASN A 647 36.95 14.97 26.68
N ALA A 648 35.75 14.46 26.39
CA ALA A 648 35.28 13.19 26.93
C ALA A 648 36.15 11.99 26.51
N LEU A 649 36.64 11.98 25.26
CA LEU A 649 37.51 10.89 24.79
C LEU A 649 38.83 10.85 25.56
N GLU A 650 39.48 12.00 25.78
CA GLU A 650 40.69 12.08 26.60
C GLU A 650 40.43 11.63 28.05
N GLY A 651 39.28 12.03 28.61
CA GLY A 651 38.83 11.58 29.94
C GLY A 651 38.73 10.06 30.04
N LEU A 652 37.99 9.44 29.12
CA LEU A 652 37.82 7.98 29.08
C LEU A 652 39.15 7.25 28.87
N GLN A 653 40.00 7.73 27.96
CA GLN A 653 41.33 7.16 27.73
C GLN A 653 42.21 7.23 28.99
N LYS A 654 42.18 8.33 29.73
CA LYS A 654 42.94 8.46 30.98
C LYS A 654 42.47 7.51 32.07
N VAL A 655 41.17 7.20 32.14
CA VAL A 655 40.62 6.17 33.05
C VAL A 655 41.10 4.78 32.62
N SER A 656 41.01 4.46 31.33
CA SER A 656 41.46 3.17 30.78
C SER A 656 42.96 2.95 31.02
N LEU A 657 43.77 4.00 30.86
CA LEU A 657 45.21 3.97 31.13
C LEU A 657 45.57 3.99 32.64
N GLY A 658 44.59 4.10 33.54
CA GLY A 658 44.80 4.17 34.98
C GLY A 658 45.52 5.43 35.47
N THR A 659 45.54 6.50 34.66
CA THR A 659 46.18 7.78 35.02
C THR A 659 45.28 8.68 35.85
N ILE A 660 43.96 8.44 35.79
CA ILE A 660 42.92 8.97 36.67
C ILE A 660 42.00 7.80 37.06
N ASP A 661 41.32 7.90 38.20
CA ASP A 661 40.55 6.79 38.76
C ASP A 661 39.12 6.72 38.20
N ALA A 662 38.57 7.88 37.80
CA ALA A 662 37.23 8.00 37.25
C ALA A 662 37.10 9.19 36.30
N TYR A 663 36.11 9.16 35.41
CA TYR A 663 35.71 10.29 34.56
C TYR A 663 34.23 10.63 34.81
N PHE A 664 33.91 11.92 34.92
CA PHE A 664 32.56 12.38 35.27
C PHE A 664 31.97 13.29 34.19
N ASP A 665 30.89 12.85 33.54
CA ASP A 665 30.21 13.59 32.46
C ASP A 665 28.76 13.11 32.25
N SER A 666 28.02 13.73 31.35
CA SER A 666 26.65 13.34 31.00
C SER A 666 26.59 11.97 30.34
N ILE A 667 25.55 11.20 30.67
CA ILE A 667 25.33 9.87 30.09
C ILE A 667 25.19 9.92 28.56
N GLY A 668 24.58 10.97 28.00
CA GLY A 668 24.42 11.12 26.55
C GLY A 668 25.77 11.23 25.83
N VAL A 669 26.70 12.01 26.39
CA VAL A 669 28.07 12.16 25.85
C VAL A 669 28.83 10.85 25.97
N ILE A 670 28.79 10.21 27.13
CA ILE A 670 29.51 8.96 27.36
C ILE A 670 28.99 7.84 26.45
N SER A 671 27.67 7.68 26.33
CA SER A 671 27.09 6.68 25.41
C SER A 671 27.51 6.95 23.97
N HIS A 672 27.44 8.20 23.51
CA HIS A 672 27.85 8.56 22.15
C HIS A 672 29.33 8.29 21.88
N VAL A 673 30.21 8.58 22.85
CA VAL A 673 31.65 8.35 22.70
C VAL A 673 31.98 6.85 22.76
N LEU A 674 31.32 6.08 23.63
CA LEU A 674 31.52 4.62 23.74
C LEU A 674 30.97 3.85 22.52
N ASP A 675 29.84 4.26 21.95
CA ASP A 675 29.27 3.62 20.76
C ASP A 675 30.22 3.76 19.55
N ASN A 676 30.93 4.88 19.47
CA ASN A 676 31.85 5.19 18.38
C ASN A 676 33.31 4.79 18.65
N ASN A 677 33.66 4.39 19.87
CA ASN A 677 35.04 4.05 20.26
C ASN A 677 35.08 2.78 21.14
N LEU A 678 35.80 1.77 20.69
CA LEU A 678 35.94 0.49 21.42
C LEU A 678 36.84 0.64 22.66
N VAL A 679 36.25 0.83 23.84
CA VAL A 679 36.95 0.87 25.13
C VAL A 679 36.30 -0.13 26.13
N PRO A 680 36.56 -1.44 25.99
CA PRO A 680 35.78 -2.51 26.65
C PRO A 680 36.06 -2.68 28.15
N ASP A 681 37.10 -2.04 28.67
CA ASP A 681 37.57 -2.08 30.06
C ASP A 681 36.89 -1.04 30.97
N LEU A 682 36.05 -0.17 30.41
CA LEU A 682 35.33 0.87 31.13
C LEU A 682 33.88 0.49 31.44
N VAL A 683 33.42 0.89 32.61
CA VAL A 683 32.04 0.65 33.07
C VAL A 683 31.44 1.90 33.68
N LEU A 684 30.13 2.08 33.48
CA LEU A 684 29.35 3.07 34.22
C LEU A 684 29.21 2.61 35.68
N SER A 685 29.55 3.49 36.63
CA SER A 685 29.58 3.17 38.07
C SER A 685 28.94 4.29 38.88
N PHE A 686 27.66 4.16 39.22
CA PHE A 686 26.94 5.17 40.01
C PHE A 686 25.86 4.54 40.90
N ASN A 687 25.56 5.19 42.03
CA ASN A 687 24.49 4.80 42.95
C ASN A 687 23.30 5.80 42.89
N HIS A 688 22.22 5.49 43.61
CA HIS A 688 20.99 6.32 43.62
C HIS A 688 21.22 7.73 44.19
N GLU A 689 22.16 7.91 45.13
CA GLU A 689 22.54 9.23 45.67
C GLU A 689 23.20 10.12 44.61
N MET A 690 24.11 9.57 43.80
CA MET A 690 24.72 10.30 42.68
C MET A 690 23.65 10.69 41.66
N LYS A 691 22.77 9.76 41.27
CA LYS A 691 21.77 10.00 40.22
C LYS A 691 20.87 11.21 40.50
N ASN A 692 20.43 11.41 41.76
CA ASN A 692 19.54 12.53 42.12
C ASN A 692 20.29 13.85 42.39
N SER A 693 21.61 13.81 42.59
CA SER A 693 22.41 14.99 42.92
C SER A 693 23.22 15.57 41.75
N THR A 694 23.15 14.92 40.58
CA THR A 694 23.91 15.26 39.37
C THR A 694 23.05 15.60 38.16
N GLU A 695 21.74 15.77 38.34
CA GLU A 695 20.87 16.30 37.29
C GLU A 695 21.16 17.78 37.08
N THR A 696 21.80 18.08 35.96
CA THR A 696 22.09 19.45 35.53
C THR A 696 21.16 19.82 34.40
N GLN A 697 20.55 21.00 34.49
CA GLN A 697 19.65 21.51 33.47
C GLN A 697 20.43 22.32 32.43
N LEU A 698 20.11 22.13 31.15
CA LEU A 698 20.67 22.90 30.04
C LEU A 698 19.79 24.09 29.72
N HIS A 699 20.45 25.25 29.62
CA HIS A 699 19.85 26.54 29.32
C HIS A 699 20.60 27.22 28.17
N MET A 700 19.93 28.16 27.51
CA MET A 700 20.64 29.20 26.75
C MET A 700 20.97 30.36 27.69
N ALA A 701 22.11 31.01 27.48
CA ALA A 701 22.54 32.14 28.29
C ALA A 701 23.00 33.33 27.44
N THR A 702 22.68 34.53 27.91
CA THR A 702 23.22 35.81 27.40
C THR A 702 23.92 36.56 28.54
N LEU A 703 24.69 37.61 28.22
CA LEU A 703 25.15 38.54 29.24
C LEU A 703 23.95 39.28 29.86
N LYS A 704 23.97 39.55 31.17
CA LYS A 704 22.90 40.30 31.87
C LYS A 704 22.61 41.68 31.29
N SER A 705 23.58 42.27 30.60
CA SER A 705 23.41 43.54 29.88
C SER A 705 22.45 43.41 28.69
N ASN A 706 22.28 42.21 28.12
CA ASN A 706 21.45 41.95 26.93
C ASN A 706 20.19 41.15 27.29
N LYS A 707 19.34 41.74 28.14
CA LYS A 707 18.05 41.14 28.54
C LYS A 707 17.07 41.00 27.39
N LEU A 708 17.15 41.89 26.40
CA LEU A 708 16.21 41.89 25.28
C LEU A 708 16.42 40.65 24.40
N LEU A 709 17.68 40.30 24.10
CA LEU A 709 17.99 39.05 23.41
C LEU A 709 17.55 37.82 24.22
N ARG A 710 17.79 37.80 25.53
CA ARG A 710 17.32 36.70 26.39
C ARG A 710 15.80 36.51 26.31
N ASN A 711 15.03 37.60 26.30
CA ASN A 711 13.57 37.53 26.19
C ASN A 711 13.12 37.02 24.81
N ILE A 712 13.82 37.40 23.74
CA ILE A 712 13.58 36.89 22.38
C ILE A 712 13.82 35.37 22.35
N LEU A 713 14.96 34.91 22.90
CA LEU A 713 15.27 33.49 23.01
C LEU A 713 14.23 32.73 23.84
N GLN A 714 13.78 33.30 24.96
CA GLN A 714 12.74 32.70 25.80
C GLN A 714 11.43 32.54 25.03
N LYS A 715 10.97 33.58 24.33
CA LYS A 715 9.73 33.52 23.54
C LYS A 715 9.84 32.57 22.35
N GLY A 716 11.04 32.48 21.75
CA GLY A 716 11.33 31.48 20.74
C GLY A 716 11.25 30.07 21.30
N LEU A 717 11.83 29.84 22.47
CA LEU A 717 11.78 28.56 23.18
C LEU A 717 10.35 28.18 23.58
N ASP A 718 9.57 29.12 24.10
CA ASP A 718 8.16 28.92 24.47
C ASP A 718 7.27 28.61 23.24
N ALA A 719 7.67 29.08 22.05
CA ALA A 719 7.00 28.79 20.80
C ALA A 719 7.37 27.42 20.18
N VAL A 720 8.33 26.71 20.77
CA VAL A 720 8.66 25.33 20.38
C VAL A 720 7.70 24.36 21.05
N SER A 721 6.98 23.59 20.23
CA SER A 721 6.02 22.60 20.73
C SER A 721 6.73 21.37 21.35
N PRO A 722 6.04 20.64 22.26
CA PRO A 722 6.57 19.40 22.81
C PRO A 722 6.95 18.36 21.75
N GLU A 723 6.24 18.34 20.61
CA GLU A 723 6.49 17.42 19.50
C GLU A 723 7.73 17.78 18.69
N GLU A 724 7.95 19.07 18.42
CA GLU A 724 9.17 19.56 17.77
C GLU A 724 10.39 19.22 18.65
N MET A 725 10.31 19.48 19.97
CA MET A 725 11.36 19.07 20.91
C MET A 725 11.57 17.56 20.96
N ARG A 726 10.50 16.76 20.89
CA ARG A 726 10.59 15.29 20.86
C ARG A 726 11.29 14.82 19.60
N THR A 727 11.00 15.43 18.45
CA THR A 727 11.62 15.11 17.16
C THR A 727 13.12 15.38 17.18
N ILE A 728 13.54 16.54 17.67
CA ILE A 728 14.97 16.88 17.84
C ILE A 728 15.65 15.85 18.74
N ARG A 729 15.07 15.56 19.92
CA ARG A 729 15.67 14.59 20.86
C ARG A 729 15.78 13.18 20.29
N ASN A 730 14.73 12.66 19.65
CA ASN A 730 14.72 11.29 19.14
C ASN A 730 15.72 11.05 18.00
N ARG A 731 16.16 12.11 17.31
CA ARG A 731 17.19 12.01 16.27
C ARG A 731 18.59 11.84 16.86
N TRP A 732 18.84 12.49 18.00
CA TRP A 732 20.17 12.64 18.58
C TRP A 732 20.45 11.68 19.74
N LEU A 733 19.40 11.16 20.36
CA LEU A 733 19.47 10.25 21.50
C LEU A 733 18.84 8.90 21.10
N PRO A 734 19.55 7.76 21.23
CA PRO A 734 18.98 6.46 20.91
C PRO A 734 17.70 6.21 21.71
N LEU A 735 16.71 5.58 21.07
CA LEU A 735 15.43 5.18 21.69
C LEU A 735 15.72 4.38 22.97
N GLY A 736 15.48 5.03 24.12
CA GLY A 736 15.81 4.51 25.46
C GLY A 736 16.60 5.48 26.36
N SER A 737 17.28 6.48 25.79
CA SER A 737 18.03 7.49 26.57
C SER A 737 17.24 8.78 26.87
N SER A 738 16.20 9.09 26.08
CA SER A 738 15.33 10.27 26.26
C SER A 738 14.17 10.07 27.26
N GLU A 739 13.96 8.85 27.76
CA GLU A 739 12.87 8.55 28.70
C GLU A 739 13.28 8.61 30.18
N SER A 740 14.50 9.05 30.52
CA SER A 740 14.90 9.26 31.92
C SER A 740 14.19 10.46 32.60
N ARG A 741 12.92 10.74 32.27
CA ARG A 741 11.99 11.20 33.30
C ARG A 741 12.02 10.16 34.42
N SER A 742 12.07 10.65 35.67
CA SER A 742 12.38 9.83 36.82
C SER A 742 11.63 8.50 36.77
N VAL A 743 12.35 7.40 36.99
CA VAL A 743 11.78 6.05 37.05
C VAL A 743 10.59 6.00 38.04
N ASN A 744 10.58 6.91 39.02
CA ASN A 744 9.51 7.14 39.99
C ASN A 744 8.28 7.94 39.50
N GLU A 745 8.35 8.63 38.36
CA GLU A 745 7.21 9.35 37.76
C GLU A 745 6.40 8.48 36.79
N ARG A 746 7.00 7.41 36.24
CA ARG A 746 6.30 6.50 35.33
C ARG A 746 5.35 5.56 36.06
N VAL A 747 5.63 5.26 37.33
CA VAL A 747 4.81 4.38 38.17
C VAL A 747 4.33 5.13 39.40
N VAL A 748 3.02 5.33 39.51
CA VAL A 748 2.40 5.92 40.69
C VAL A 748 1.83 4.80 41.58
N PHE A 749 2.55 4.50 42.66
CA PHE A 749 2.07 3.58 43.69
C PHE A 749 1.06 4.26 44.64
N SER A 750 0.04 3.50 45.04
CA SER A 750 -0.92 3.90 46.07
C SER A 750 -0.23 4.00 47.44
N ASN A 751 -0.89 4.63 48.42
CA ASN A 751 -0.33 4.72 49.77
C ASN A 751 -0.17 3.34 50.42
N GLU A 752 -1.07 2.40 50.12
CA GLU A 752 -1.00 1.02 50.59
C GLU A 752 0.19 0.27 49.97
N GLU A 753 0.42 0.46 48.66
CA GLU A 753 1.55 -0.13 47.94
C GLU A 753 2.89 0.45 48.44
N LYS A 754 2.97 1.76 48.68
CA LYS A 754 4.16 2.41 49.25
C LYS A 754 4.47 1.89 50.65
N ALA A 755 3.45 1.70 51.49
CA ALA A 755 3.61 1.10 52.81
C ALA A 755 4.09 -0.36 52.72
N PHE A 756 3.56 -1.11 51.75
CA PHE A 756 4.01 -2.48 51.48
C PHE A 756 5.47 -2.53 51.06
N ILE A 757 5.88 -1.70 50.09
CA ILE A 757 7.28 -1.59 49.61
C ILE A 757 8.22 -1.26 50.78
N ALA A 758 7.85 -0.29 51.61
CA ALA A 758 8.66 0.10 52.77
C ALA A 758 8.78 -1.01 53.82
N ALA A 759 7.73 -1.83 54.00
CA ALA A 759 7.74 -2.96 54.92
C ALA A 759 8.48 -4.20 54.38
N HIS A 760 8.58 -4.33 53.05
CA HIS A 760 9.19 -5.48 52.37
C HIS A 760 10.28 -5.03 51.39
N PRO A 761 11.40 -4.45 51.88
CA PRO A 761 12.46 -3.96 51.01
C PRO A 761 13.21 -5.06 50.26
N LYS A 762 13.03 -6.32 50.67
CA LYS A 762 13.65 -7.51 50.07
C LYS A 762 12.62 -8.62 49.91
N LEU A 763 12.51 -9.20 48.71
CA LEU A 763 11.62 -10.32 48.42
C LEU A 763 12.37 -11.46 47.72
N LYS A 764 12.01 -12.71 48.02
CA LYS A 764 12.64 -13.91 47.49
C LYS A 764 12.02 -14.35 46.16
N LEU A 765 12.86 -14.55 45.15
CA LEU A 765 12.46 -15.09 43.86
C LEU A 765 12.73 -16.59 43.74
N GLY A 766 11.71 -17.33 43.35
CA GLY A 766 11.84 -18.75 42.98
C GLY A 766 12.16 -18.89 41.51
N VAL A 767 13.41 -19.18 41.17
CA VAL A 767 13.89 -19.24 39.78
C VAL A 767 13.99 -20.68 39.26
N ASP A 768 13.68 -20.91 37.99
CA ASP A 768 14.08 -22.13 37.29
C ASP A 768 15.59 -22.10 36.95
N MET A 769 16.30 -23.18 37.24
CA MET A 769 17.76 -23.25 37.09
C MET A 769 18.20 -23.50 35.63
N ALA A 770 17.32 -24.04 34.78
CA ALA A 770 17.73 -24.62 33.50
C ALA A 770 16.77 -24.32 32.33
N TRP A 771 16.24 -23.10 32.25
CA TRP A 771 15.29 -22.72 31.21
C TRP A 771 15.72 -21.49 30.35
N PRO A 772 16.92 -21.51 29.74
CA PRO A 772 17.34 -20.46 28.83
C PRO A 772 16.48 -20.48 27.54
N PRO A 773 16.24 -19.32 26.90
CA PRO A 773 16.73 -17.98 27.26
C PRO A 773 15.84 -17.22 28.26
N PHE A 774 14.79 -17.85 28.78
CA PHE A 774 13.80 -17.21 29.65
C PHE A 774 14.30 -16.98 31.07
N GLU A 775 14.77 -18.04 31.71
CA GLU A 775 15.16 -18.05 33.11
C GLU A 775 16.14 -19.18 33.39
N PHE A 776 17.35 -18.84 33.84
CA PHE A 776 18.34 -19.84 34.20
C PHE A 776 19.37 -19.28 35.18
N VAL A 777 20.17 -20.16 35.75
CA VAL A 777 21.28 -19.79 36.63
C VAL A 777 22.59 -20.17 35.97
N GLU A 778 23.51 -19.21 35.87
CA GLU A 778 24.87 -19.43 35.39
C GLU A 778 25.84 -18.75 36.35
N ASP A 779 26.85 -19.50 36.82
CA ASP A 779 27.80 -19.06 37.85
C ASP A 779 27.14 -18.55 39.15
N GLY A 780 26.00 -19.13 39.51
CA GLY A 780 25.22 -18.76 40.70
C GLY A 780 24.40 -17.47 40.53
N ILE A 781 24.38 -16.88 39.33
CA ILE A 781 23.67 -15.64 39.00
C ILE A 781 22.43 -15.95 38.16
N HIS A 782 21.28 -15.37 38.55
CA HIS A 782 20.04 -15.42 37.77
C HIS A 782 20.19 -14.61 36.48
N LYS A 783 19.98 -15.26 35.33
CA LYS A 783 20.10 -14.71 33.99
C LYS A 783 18.87 -15.09 33.13
N GLY A 784 18.70 -14.38 32.01
CA GLY A 784 17.62 -14.57 31.07
C GLY A 784 16.64 -13.39 31.04
N ILE A 785 15.62 -13.51 30.20
CA ILE A 785 14.58 -12.49 30.02
C ILE A 785 13.91 -12.13 31.35
N SER A 786 13.63 -13.11 32.20
CA SER A 786 13.00 -12.88 33.50
C SER A 786 13.88 -12.05 34.45
N ALA A 787 15.21 -12.25 34.42
CA ALA A 787 16.16 -11.50 35.25
C ALA A 787 16.21 -10.02 34.86
N ASP A 788 16.20 -9.72 33.56
CA ASP A 788 16.20 -8.33 33.07
C ASP A 788 14.87 -7.62 33.34
N VAL A 789 13.74 -8.33 33.23
CA VAL A 789 12.42 -7.79 33.61
C VAL A 789 12.33 -7.53 35.11
N VAL A 790 12.80 -8.48 35.94
CA VAL A 790 12.89 -8.29 37.41
C VAL A 790 13.75 -7.09 37.76
N LYS A 791 14.87 -6.89 37.06
CA LYS A 791 15.74 -5.72 37.25
C LYS A 791 14.98 -4.41 37.00
N LYS A 792 14.21 -4.33 35.91
CA LYS A 792 13.35 -3.16 35.62
C LYS A 792 12.29 -2.93 36.70
N ILE A 793 11.65 -3.99 37.18
CA ILE A 793 10.68 -3.89 38.29
C ILE A 793 11.36 -3.43 39.57
N SER A 794 12.58 -3.86 39.85
CA SER A 794 13.38 -3.38 40.98
C SER A 794 13.70 -1.89 40.84
N GLU A 795 14.05 -1.43 39.63
CA GLU A 795 14.27 -0.01 39.33
C GLU A 795 13.00 0.82 39.60
N PHE A 796 11.81 0.34 39.21
CA PHE A 796 10.53 1.03 39.43
C PHE A 796 10.03 1.00 40.87
N SER A 797 10.09 -0.15 41.53
CA SER A 797 9.50 -0.37 42.86
C SER A 797 10.45 -0.05 44.01
N GLY A 798 11.76 -0.06 43.77
CA GLY A 798 12.78 0.02 44.82
C GLY A 798 12.93 -1.24 45.68
N ILE A 799 12.17 -2.31 45.39
CA ILE A 799 12.30 -3.61 46.07
C ILE A 799 13.53 -4.33 45.54
N GLU A 800 14.38 -4.86 46.44
CA GLU A 800 15.48 -5.74 46.09
C GLU A 800 14.97 -7.19 45.97
N PHE A 801 15.10 -7.79 44.79
CA PHE A 801 14.68 -9.17 44.58
C PHE A 801 15.87 -10.13 44.68
N ILE A 802 15.75 -11.16 45.53
CA ILE A 802 16.82 -12.11 45.84
C ILE A 802 16.48 -13.48 45.24
N ALA A 803 17.12 -13.82 44.12
CA ALA A 803 17.00 -15.12 43.48
C ALA A 803 17.51 -16.25 44.39
N GLN A 804 16.68 -17.27 44.61
CA GLN A 804 17.04 -18.49 45.33
C GLN A 804 17.66 -19.50 44.36
N THR A 805 18.99 -19.43 44.19
CA THR A 805 19.74 -20.19 43.19
C THR A 805 20.28 -21.53 43.69
N ASP A 806 19.84 -22.00 44.85
CA ASP A 806 20.23 -23.26 45.49
C ASP A 806 19.08 -24.29 45.60
N LEU A 807 17.89 -23.95 45.09
CA LEU A 807 16.68 -24.78 45.18
C LEU A 807 16.32 -25.47 43.86
N THR A 808 15.97 -26.76 43.92
CA THR A 808 15.39 -27.46 42.75
C THR A 808 14.01 -26.91 42.39
N TRP A 809 13.57 -27.08 41.14
CA TRP A 809 12.23 -26.63 40.70
C TRP A 809 11.08 -27.15 41.57
N ALA A 810 11.16 -28.40 42.03
CA ALA A 810 10.17 -28.96 42.96
C ALA A 810 10.17 -28.27 44.33
N GLN A 811 11.34 -27.90 44.84
CA GLN A 811 11.48 -27.14 46.09
C GLN A 811 11.01 -25.70 45.93
N VAL A 812 11.28 -25.07 44.79
CA VAL A 812 10.74 -23.75 44.45
C VAL A 812 9.22 -23.78 44.48
N LEU A 813 8.58 -24.70 43.75
CA LEU A 813 7.11 -24.84 43.74
C LEU A 813 6.51 -25.14 45.12
N ALA A 814 7.16 -26.00 45.91
CA ALA A 814 6.73 -26.28 47.28
C ALA A 814 6.87 -25.03 48.18
N GLY A 815 7.97 -24.30 48.02
CA GLY A 815 8.26 -23.09 48.75
C GLY A 815 7.28 -21.95 48.42
N THR A 816 6.83 -21.87 47.18
CA THR A 816 5.78 -20.93 46.74
C THR A 816 4.42 -21.28 47.34
N LYS A 817 4.05 -22.57 47.39
CA LYS A 817 2.81 -23.02 48.04
C LYS A 817 2.80 -22.74 49.54
N SER A 818 3.95 -22.82 50.21
CA SER A 818 4.08 -22.55 51.64
C SER A 818 4.33 -21.07 51.98
N GLY A 819 4.44 -20.19 50.98
CA GLY A 819 4.75 -18.77 51.16
C GLY A 819 6.19 -18.46 51.60
N SER A 820 7.12 -19.42 51.45
CA SER A 820 8.56 -19.20 51.70
C SER A 820 9.32 -18.63 50.50
N ILE A 821 8.70 -18.66 49.31
CA ILE A 821 9.06 -17.94 48.10
C ILE A 821 7.98 -16.89 47.85
N ASP A 822 8.39 -15.63 47.71
CA ASP A 822 7.46 -14.51 47.61
C ASP A 822 6.93 -14.32 46.18
N ILE A 823 7.79 -14.57 45.18
CA ILE A 823 7.47 -14.31 43.78
C ILE A 823 8.06 -15.39 42.88
N MET A 824 7.27 -15.83 41.92
CA MET A 824 7.68 -16.58 40.75
C MET A 824 7.83 -15.60 39.58
N PRO A 825 9.06 -15.27 39.15
CA PRO A 825 9.32 -14.28 38.12
C PRO A 825 8.75 -14.67 36.75
N MET A 826 8.73 -15.96 36.40
CA MET A 826 8.22 -16.37 35.09
C MET A 826 7.62 -17.77 35.14
N MET A 827 6.32 -17.88 34.89
CA MET A 827 5.63 -19.17 34.76
C MET A 827 4.32 -19.03 34.00
N GLN A 828 3.87 -20.13 33.38
CA GLN A 828 2.56 -20.16 32.74
C GLN A 828 1.43 -20.31 33.79
N PRO A 829 0.41 -19.42 33.78
CA PRO A 829 -0.82 -19.62 34.53
C PRO A 829 -1.53 -20.89 34.10
N THR A 830 -2.05 -21.65 35.07
CA THR A 830 -2.89 -22.83 34.83
C THR A 830 -3.93 -22.91 35.92
N ALA A 831 -5.09 -23.52 35.65
CA ALA A 831 -6.16 -23.67 36.64
C ALA A 831 -5.69 -24.28 37.98
N GLU A 832 -4.81 -25.29 37.95
CA GLU A 832 -4.23 -25.91 39.16
C GLU A 832 -3.35 -24.92 39.95
N ARG A 833 -2.61 -24.06 39.25
CA ARG A 833 -1.71 -23.07 39.87
C ARG A 833 -2.48 -21.88 40.43
N GLU A 834 -3.57 -21.48 39.77
CA GLU A 834 -4.49 -20.42 40.25
C GLU A 834 -5.21 -20.78 41.55
N GLU A 835 -5.20 -22.06 41.96
CA GLU A 835 -5.70 -22.47 43.27
C GLU A 835 -4.85 -21.85 44.41
N PHE A 836 -3.54 -21.65 44.19
CA PHE A 836 -2.59 -21.21 45.22
C PHE A 836 -1.71 -20.00 44.81
N LEU A 837 -1.83 -19.51 43.58
CA LEU A 837 -1.14 -18.32 43.06
C LEU A 837 -2.13 -17.32 42.45
N ASP A 838 -1.83 -16.04 42.61
CA ASP A 838 -2.39 -14.98 41.77
C ASP A 838 -1.35 -14.57 40.71
N PHE A 839 -1.79 -14.27 39.49
CA PHE A 839 -0.91 -13.99 38.35
C PHE A 839 -1.03 -12.57 37.84
N THR A 840 0.09 -12.00 37.38
CA THR A 840 0.06 -10.80 36.54
C THR A 840 -0.53 -11.13 35.17
N LYS A 841 -0.80 -10.12 34.37
CA LYS A 841 -0.96 -10.32 32.92
C LYS A 841 0.32 -10.97 32.36
N PRO A 842 0.20 -11.90 31.39
CA PRO A 842 1.37 -12.41 30.69
C PRO A 842 2.16 -11.27 30.04
N TYR A 843 3.47 -11.24 30.25
CA TYR A 843 4.35 -10.21 29.70
C TYR A 843 5.26 -10.77 28.59
N VAL A 844 5.29 -12.09 28.42
CA VAL A 844 5.99 -12.80 27.34
C VAL A 844 5.08 -13.92 26.83
N SER A 845 5.01 -14.10 25.51
CA SER A 845 4.27 -15.21 24.87
C SER A 845 5.05 -15.75 23.68
N TYR A 846 5.16 -17.06 23.58
CA TYR A 846 5.83 -17.76 22.47
C TYR A 846 5.04 -19.01 22.06
N PRO A 847 5.03 -19.38 20.77
CA PRO A 847 4.32 -20.58 20.33
C PRO A 847 4.96 -21.85 20.90
N ILE A 848 4.12 -22.80 21.29
CA ILE A 848 4.56 -24.19 21.51
C ILE A 848 4.68 -24.83 20.13
N VAL A 849 5.79 -25.52 19.88
CA VAL A 849 6.13 -26.11 18.58
C VAL A 849 6.38 -27.60 18.69
N ILE A 850 6.17 -28.28 17.57
CA ILE A 850 6.47 -29.69 17.35
C ILE A 850 7.88 -29.78 16.77
N LEU A 851 8.75 -30.51 17.45
CA LEU A 851 10.12 -30.79 17.04
C LEU A 851 10.23 -32.23 16.58
N THR A 852 10.91 -32.44 15.45
CA THR A 852 11.19 -33.78 14.91
C THR A 852 12.61 -33.85 14.38
N ARG A 853 13.08 -35.06 14.01
CA ARG A 853 14.28 -35.21 13.21
C ARG A 853 14.00 -34.87 11.75
N ASP A 854 15.02 -34.49 10.99
CA ASP A 854 14.86 -34.15 9.57
C ASP A 854 14.30 -35.29 8.72
N ASP A 855 14.56 -36.54 9.12
CA ASP A 855 14.09 -37.76 8.46
C ASP A 855 12.65 -38.16 8.82
N THR A 856 12.01 -37.45 9.76
CA THR A 856 10.67 -37.76 10.24
C THR A 856 9.63 -37.14 9.30
N PRO A 857 8.60 -37.88 8.85
CA PRO A 857 7.52 -37.32 8.03
C PRO A 857 6.89 -36.08 8.67
N PHE A 858 6.43 -35.14 7.83
CA PHE A 858 5.86 -33.89 8.30
C PHE A 858 4.61 -34.11 9.17
N ILE A 859 4.58 -33.45 10.33
CA ILE A 859 3.48 -33.49 11.31
C ILE A 859 2.86 -32.09 11.36
N SER A 860 1.64 -31.96 10.85
CA SER A 860 0.99 -30.66 10.65
C SER A 860 0.34 -30.06 11.89
N SER A 861 0.06 -30.86 12.91
CA SER A 861 -0.65 -30.44 14.14
C SER A 861 -0.49 -31.47 15.26
N LEU A 862 -0.91 -31.12 16.48
CA LEU A 862 -0.89 -32.05 17.63
C LEU A 862 -1.71 -33.32 17.36
N GLY A 863 -2.89 -33.20 16.75
CA GLY A 863 -3.73 -34.35 16.39
C GLY A 863 -3.10 -35.29 15.36
N ALA A 864 -2.13 -34.82 14.56
CA ALA A 864 -1.42 -35.64 13.57
C ALA A 864 -0.27 -36.46 14.16
N ILE A 865 0.09 -36.25 15.43
CA ILE A 865 1.16 -36.99 16.13
C ILE A 865 0.78 -38.47 16.31
N GLY A 866 -0.49 -38.76 16.56
CA GLY A 866 -0.99 -40.13 16.74
C GLY A 866 -0.25 -40.90 17.85
N SER A 867 0.24 -42.10 17.51
CA SER A 867 0.88 -43.02 18.48
C SER A 867 2.39 -42.84 18.67
N LEU A 868 2.98 -41.81 18.05
CA LEU A 868 4.41 -41.51 18.12
C LEU A 868 4.85 -41.20 19.56
N LYS A 869 6.05 -41.65 19.93
CA LYS A 869 6.63 -41.39 21.25
C LYS A 869 6.95 -39.90 21.37
N THR A 870 6.14 -39.19 22.16
CA THR A 870 6.21 -37.74 22.27
C THR A 870 6.85 -37.34 23.59
N GLY A 871 8.05 -36.78 23.51
CA GLY A 871 8.78 -36.22 24.65
C GLY A 871 8.21 -34.88 25.10
N MET A 872 8.09 -34.71 26.41
CA MET A 872 7.79 -33.45 27.08
C MET A 872 8.40 -33.47 28.47
N VAL A 873 8.85 -32.31 28.96
CA VAL A 873 9.45 -32.18 30.28
C VAL A 873 8.38 -32.34 31.36
N SER A 874 8.66 -33.17 32.38
CA SER A 874 7.73 -33.45 33.48
C SER A 874 7.46 -32.21 34.33
N GLY A 875 6.19 -31.97 34.68
CA GLY A 875 5.78 -30.87 35.54
C GLY A 875 5.67 -29.50 34.85
N TYR A 876 5.93 -29.44 33.54
CA TYR A 876 5.72 -28.26 32.72
C TYR A 876 4.27 -28.21 32.22
N SER A 877 3.77 -27.01 31.91
CA SER A 877 2.38 -26.77 31.48
C SER A 877 2.01 -27.53 30.20
N ILE A 878 2.97 -27.77 29.30
CA ILE A 878 2.79 -28.56 28.08
C ILE A 878 2.31 -29.98 28.43
N GLU A 879 2.84 -30.59 29.50
CA GLU A 879 2.42 -31.92 29.92
C GLU A 879 0.97 -31.93 30.41
N THR A 880 0.57 -30.92 31.19
CA THR A 880 -0.81 -30.75 31.67
C THR A 880 -1.77 -30.50 30.51
N MET A 881 -1.38 -29.68 29.54
CA MET A 881 -2.16 -29.40 28.33
C MET A 881 -2.41 -30.68 27.52
N VAL A 882 -1.37 -31.46 27.23
CA VAL A 882 -1.50 -32.72 26.48
C VAL A 882 -2.33 -33.73 27.27
N LYS A 883 -2.12 -33.86 28.59
CA LYS A 883 -2.92 -34.73 29.46
C LYS A 883 -4.42 -34.42 29.38
N LYS A 884 -4.77 -33.14 29.27
CA LYS A 884 -6.16 -32.67 29.28
C LYS A 884 -6.83 -32.80 27.91
N HIS A 885 -6.13 -32.42 26.84
CA HIS A 885 -6.74 -32.23 25.52
C HIS A 885 -6.36 -33.29 24.47
N TYR A 886 -5.26 -34.04 24.68
CA TYR A 886 -4.70 -34.98 23.70
C TYR A 886 -4.27 -36.30 24.36
N GLN A 887 -5.26 -37.04 24.89
CA GLN A 887 -5.02 -38.27 25.67
C GLN A 887 -4.47 -39.42 24.82
N GLU A 888 -4.69 -39.37 23.51
CA GLU A 888 -4.20 -40.32 22.52
C GLU A 888 -2.69 -40.22 22.25
N ILE A 889 -2.06 -39.08 22.57
CA ILE A 889 -0.62 -38.89 22.39
C ILE A 889 0.14 -39.77 23.38
N LYS A 890 1.05 -40.60 22.86
CA LYS A 890 1.93 -41.45 23.67
C LYS A 890 3.04 -40.63 24.32
N ARG A 891 2.75 -40.07 25.49
CA ARG A 891 3.67 -39.26 26.29
C ARG A 891 4.85 -40.08 26.82
N VAL A 892 6.07 -39.57 26.62
CA VAL A 892 7.31 -40.09 27.22
C VAL A 892 7.90 -38.98 28.10
N PRO A 893 7.68 -39.03 29.42
CA PRO A 893 8.15 -37.98 30.33
C PRO A 893 9.68 -37.82 30.27
N GLN A 894 10.15 -36.58 30.22
CA GLN A 894 11.57 -36.23 30.21
C GLN A 894 11.93 -35.41 31.47
N THR A 895 13.17 -35.55 31.93
CA THR A 895 13.66 -34.85 33.13
C THR A 895 13.91 -33.38 32.88
N ASP A 896 14.42 -33.04 31.69
CA ASP A 896 14.86 -31.70 31.30
C ASP A 896 14.88 -31.57 29.77
N LEU A 897 14.99 -30.33 29.30
CA LEU A 897 14.97 -30.00 27.88
C LEU A 897 16.16 -30.60 27.11
N GLU A 898 17.37 -30.53 27.66
CA GLU A 898 18.57 -31.03 26.99
C GLU A 898 18.46 -32.55 26.74
N SER A 899 18.09 -33.29 27.78
CA SER A 899 17.84 -34.73 27.71
C SER A 899 16.76 -35.06 26.68
N MET A 900 15.67 -34.28 26.63
CA MET A 900 14.61 -34.43 25.63
C MET A 900 15.14 -34.26 24.20
N LEU A 901 15.89 -33.18 23.92
CA LEU A 901 16.42 -32.91 22.58
C LEU A 901 17.47 -33.96 22.15
N ARG A 902 18.33 -34.41 23.07
CA ARG A 902 19.28 -35.51 22.80
C ARG A 902 18.57 -36.84 22.54
N ASN A 903 17.48 -37.13 23.26
CA ASN A 903 16.66 -38.31 23.03
C ASN A 903 15.89 -38.23 21.70
N LEU A 904 15.47 -37.04 21.28
CA LEU A 904 14.86 -36.82 19.96
C LEU A 904 15.88 -37.04 18.84
N SER A 905 17.06 -36.42 18.97
CA SER A 905 18.16 -36.52 17.99
C SER A 905 18.65 -37.96 17.83
N SER A 906 18.70 -38.73 18.91
CA SER A 906 19.15 -40.13 18.90
C SER A 906 18.06 -41.17 18.56
N GLY A 907 16.82 -40.76 18.28
CA GLY A 907 15.76 -41.71 17.91
C GLY A 907 15.03 -42.39 19.07
N LYS A 908 15.32 -42.03 20.32
CA LYS A 908 14.66 -42.64 21.50
C LYS A 908 13.22 -42.16 21.69
N ILE A 909 12.94 -40.94 21.26
CA ILE A 909 11.60 -40.37 21.08
C ILE A 909 11.44 -39.92 19.63
N ASP A 910 10.19 -39.85 19.15
CA ASP A 910 9.87 -39.55 17.75
C ASP A 910 9.53 -38.08 17.54
N VAL A 911 8.92 -37.46 18.56
CA VAL A 911 8.46 -36.08 18.56
C VAL A 911 8.82 -35.45 19.90
N ALA A 912 9.15 -34.16 19.93
CA ALA A 912 9.21 -33.40 21.17
C ALA A 912 8.33 -32.16 21.09
N LEU A 913 7.69 -31.80 22.20
CA LEU A 913 6.91 -30.56 22.32
C LEU A 913 7.67 -29.60 23.21
N SER A 914 7.92 -28.39 22.73
CA SER A 914 8.63 -27.36 23.48
C SER A 914 8.23 -25.96 23.02
N ASN A 915 8.62 -24.96 23.79
CA ASN A 915 8.53 -23.56 23.41
C ASN A 915 9.56 -23.25 22.31
N LEU A 916 9.15 -22.52 21.26
CA LEU A 916 10.00 -22.21 20.10
C LEU A 916 11.34 -21.56 20.49
N ALA A 917 11.34 -20.54 21.35
CA ALA A 917 12.56 -19.81 21.70
C ALA A 917 13.56 -20.71 22.43
N VAL A 918 13.05 -21.51 23.37
CA VAL A 918 13.83 -22.46 24.18
C VAL A 918 14.38 -23.60 23.34
N ALA A 919 13.54 -24.16 22.45
CA ALA A 919 13.95 -25.21 21.54
C ALA A 919 15.06 -24.73 20.60
N THR A 920 14.88 -23.60 19.94
CA THR A 920 15.86 -23.05 18.98
C THR A 920 17.17 -22.69 19.68
N TYR A 921 17.11 -22.03 20.84
CA TYR A 921 18.31 -21.72 21.63
C TYR A 921 19.08 -22.99 22.02
N ALA A 922 18.38 -24.00 22.55
CA ALA A 922 19.01 -25.23 23.00
C ALA A 922 19.54 -26.09 21.84
N MET A 923 18.82 -26.20 20.72
CA MET A 923 19.31 -26.91 19.53
C MET A 923 20.59 -26.30 19.00
N ASN A 924 20.67 -24.96 18.94
CA ASN A 924 21.87 -24.24 18.52
C ASN A 924 23.02 -24.43 19.52
N LYS A 925 22.77 -24.23 20.82
CA LYS A 925 23.79 -24.39 21.87
C LYS A 925 24.36 -25.82 21.91
N LEU A 926 23.53 -26.82 21.63
CA LEU A 926 23.91 -28.24 21.65
C LEU A 926 24.43 -28.74 20.30
N ASN A 927 24.47 -27.90 19.26
CA ASN A 927 24.83 -28.27 17.87
C ASN A 927 24.02 -29.47 17.34
N LEU A 928 22.72 -29.53 17.64
CA LEU A 928 21.82 -30.60 17.18
C LEU A 928 21.27 -30.29 15.78
N VAL A 929 22.13 -30.40 14.77
CA VAL A 929 21.82 -30.04 13.37
C VAL A 929 20.85 -30.98 12.65
N ASN A 930 20.51 -32.12 13.24
CA ASN A 930 19.61 -33.12 12.67
C ASN A 930 18.15 -32.99 13.15
N LEU A 931 17.85 -31.91 13.87
CA LEU A 931 16.54 -31.59 14.43
C LEU A 931 15.97 -30.36 13.74
N ARG A 932 14.64 -30.36 13.56
CA ARG A 932 13.91 -29.24 12.98
C ARG A 932 12.63 -28.93 13.75
N VAL A 933 12.23 -27.66 13.64
CA VAL A 933 10.88 -27.21 14.00
C VAL A 933 9.95 -27.57 12.85
N THR A 934 8.97 -28.44 13.10
CA THR A 934 8.07 -28.96 12.06
C THR A 934 6.82 -28.11 11.90
N ALA A 935 6.17 -27.75 13.00
CA ALA A 935 4.96 -26.94 12.98
C ALA A 935 4.74 -26.25 14.34
N PRO A 936 4.16 -25.04 14.38
CA PRO A 936 3.56 -24.52 15.59
C PRO A 936 2.29 -25.30 15.95
N THR A 937 1.97 -25.34 17.24
CA THR A 937 0.70 -25.83 17.76
C THR A 937 -0.26 -24.66 17.94
N GLU A 938 -1.56 -24.95 18.09
CA GLU A 938 -2.56 -23.93 18.43
C GLU A 938 -2.41 -23.33 19.85
N TYR A 939 -1.42 -23.80 20.63
CA TYR A 939 -1.16 -23.30 21.98
C TYR A 939 0.06 -22.39 22.03
N ASN A 940 -0.11 -21.28 22.73
CA ASN A 940 0.99 -20.42 23.14
C ASN A 940 1.40 -20.73 24.58
N ASN A 941 2.65 -20.44 24.87
CA ASN A 941 3.22 -20.44 26.19
C ASN A 941 3.21 -18.99 26.72
N ASP A 942 2.08 -18.60 27.30
CA ASP A 942 1.89 -17.28 27.92
C ASP A 942 2.51 -17.27 29.32
N LEU A 943 3.49 -16.39 29.54
CA LEU A 943 4.33 -16.36 30.74
C LEU A 943 4.07 -15.10 31.55
N ALA A 944 3.75 -15.30 32.82
CA ALA A 944 3.39 -14.26 33.79
C ALA A 944 4.22 -14.39 35.07
N MET A 945 4.17 -13.36 35.92
CA MET A 945 4.66 -13.46 37.29
C MET A 945 3.57 -14.07 38.17
N GLY A 946 3.96 -14.95 39.10
CA GLY A 946 3.06 -15.54 40.08
C GLY A 946 3.41 -15.10 41.49
N VAL A 947 2.41 -14.76 42.31
CA VAL A 947 2.58 -14.49 43.74
C VAL A 947 1.65 -15.38 44.56
N PRO A 948 2.03 -15.79 45.79
CA PRO A 948 1.16 -16.56 46.67
C PRO A 948 -0.21 -15.90 46.79
N LYS A 949 -1.26 -16.72 46.63
CA LYS A 949 -2.64 -16.25 46.57
C LYS A 949 -3.04 -15.47 47.82
N GLY A 950 -3.76 -14.38 47.64
CA GLY A 950 -4.16 -13.48 48.73
C GLY A 950 -3.17 -12.35 49.00
N ASN A 951 -2.23 -12.07 48.08
CA ASN A 951 -1.33 -10.93 48.14
C ASN A 951 -1.60 -9.90 47.01
N PRO A 952 -2.79 -9.25 46.99
CA PRO A 952 -3.20 -8.36 45.91
C PRO A 952 -2.37 -7.08 45.82
N VAL A 953 -1.77 -6.64 46.95
CA VAL A 953 -0.92 -5.44 46.99
C VAL A 953 0.39 -5.70 46.25
N LEU A 954 1.06 -6.83 46.53
CA LEU A 954 2.26 -7.22 45.80
C LEU A 954 1.97 -7.44 44.32
N LEU A 955 0.86 -8.11 44.00
CA LEU A 955 0.43 -8.31 42.62
C LEU A 955 0.23 -6.97 41.87
N SER A 956 -0.41 -6.00 42.51
CA SER A 956 -0.62 -4.66 41.95
C SER A 956 0.69 -3.92 41.72
N ILE A 957 1.66 -4.02 42.64
CA ILE A 957 3.00 -3.44 42.49
C ILE A 957 3.71 -4.04 41.26
N LEU A 958 3.69 -5.37 41.13
CA LEU A 958 4.30 -6.06 39.98
C LEU A 958 3.61 -5.67 38.67
N GLN A 959 2.27 -5.66 38.64
CA GLN A 959 1.51 -5.29 37.44
C GLN A 959 1.77 -3.85 37.01
N LYS A 960 1.75 -2.88 37.93
CA LYS A 960 2.05 -1.48 37.62
C LYS A 960 3.49 -1.27 37.15
N SER A 961 4.42 -2.03 37.71
CA SER A 961 5.82 -1.98 37.29
C SER A 961 6.01 -2.59 35.90
N LEU A 962 5.31 -3.69 35.60
CA LEU A 962 5.28 -4.29 34.26
C LEU A 962 4.64 -3.36 33.22
N ASP A 963 3.51 -2.73 33.56
CA ASP A 963 2.79 -1.79 32.68
C ASP A 963 3.62 -0.53 32.35
N ALA A 964 4.64 -0.21 33.16
CA ALA A 964 5.56 0.90 32.93
C ALA A 964 6.81 0.53 32.12
N ILE A 965 7.07 -0.76 31.89
CA ILE A 965 8.08 -1.20 30.92
C ILE A 965 7.49 -0.94 29.53
N THR A 966 8.13 -0.08 28.75
CA THR A 966 7.66 0.23 27.40
C THR A 966 7.81 -0.97 26.45
N GLU A 967 7.05 -0.99 25.35
CA GLU A 967 7.19 -2.02 24.33
C GLU A 967 8.61 -2.06 23.74
N SER A 968 9.25 -0.90 23.57
CA SER A 968 10.64 -0.81 23.10
C SER A 968 11.61 -1.44 24.09
N GLU A 969 11.50 -1.15 25.38
CA GLU A 969 12.34 -1.77 26.42
C GLU A 969 12.12 -3.29 26.50
N MET A 970 10.86 -3.72 26.45
CA MET A 970 10.51 -5.15 26.45
C MET A 970 11.06 -5.87 25.21
N ASN A 971 11.01 -5.23 24.04
CA ASN A 971 11.56 -5.80 22.80
C ASN A 971 13.08 -5.82 22.82
N ALA A 972 13.75 -4.80 23.38
CA ALA A 972 15.19 -4.79 23.56
C ALA A 972 15.66 -5.93 24.47
N ILE A 973 14.95 -6.18 25.59
CA ILE A 973 15.20 -7.33 26.47
C ILE A 973 14.98 -8.64 25.71
N LYS A 974 13.91 -8.80 24.94
CA LYS A 974 13.68 -10.04 24.16
C LYS A 974 14.79 -10.28 23.13
N ASN A 975 15.20 -9.24 22.42
CA ASN A 975 16.17 -9.32 21.33
C ASN A 975 17.61 -9.58 21.82
N SER A 976 17.98 -9.15 23.03
CA SER A 976 19.29 -9.45 23.61
C SER A 976 19.47 -10.94 23.91
N TRP A 977 18.37 -11.66 24.13
CA TRP A 977 18.36 -13.08 24.48
C TRP A 977 17.97 -14.02 23.34
N VAL A 978 17.18 -13.55 22.38
CA VAL A 978 16.65 -14.35 21.26
C VAL A 978 16.96 -13.65 19.93
N ALA A 979 18.13 -13.94 19.34
CA ALA A 979 18.38 -13.63 17.94
C ALA A 979 17.61 -14.64 17.07
N LEU A 980 16.40 -14.27 16.63
CA LEU A 980 15.62 -15.07 15.69
C LEU A 980 16.30 -15.05 14.30
N GLN A 981 17.28 -15.93 14.09
CA GLN A 981 17.65 -16.40 12.77
C GLN A 981 16.89 -17.70 12.51
N VAL A 982 15.66 -17.57 12.00
CA VAL A 982 14.95 -18.72 11.44
C VAL A 982 15.20 -18.69 9.93
N GLU A 983 16.18 -19.47 9.48
CA GLU A 983 16.32 -19.77 8.06
C GLU A 983 15.22 -20.74 7.65
N PHE A 984 14.11 -20.21 7.14
CA PHE A 984 13.22 -21.03 6.31
C PHE A 984 13.81 -21.10 4.90
N GLY A 985 14.77 -22.01 4.71
CA GLY A 985 15.39 -22.29 3.41
C GLY A 985 14.95 -23.67 2.89
N LEU A 986 14.34 -23.71 1.70
CA LEU A 986 14.21 -24.95 0.94
C LEU A 986 15.61 -25.39 0.48
N ASP A 987 16.00 -26.63 0.78
CA ASP A 987 17.28 -27.21 0.36
C ASP A 987 17.47 -27.10 -1.16
N LEU A 988 18.45 -26.27 -1.56
CA LEU A 988 18.81 -26.00 -2.96
C LEU A 988 19.11 -27.29 -3.74
N LYS A 989 19.61 -28.33 -3.06
CA LYS A 989 19.97 -29.60 -3.68
C LYS A 989 18.72 -30.40 -4.07
N THR A 990 17.75 -30.48 -3.18
CA THR A 990 16.43 -31.09 -3.45
C THR A 990 15.67 -30.29 -4.50
N MET A 991 15.72 -28.96 -4.47
CA MET A 991 15.07 -28.12 -5.49
C MET A 991 15.68 -28.35 -6.89
N MET A 992 17.00 -28.43 -7.01
CA MET A 992 17.65 -28.71 -8.30
C MET A 992 17.29 -30.09 -8.86
N ILE A 993 17.12 -31.10 -8.00
CA ILE A 993 16.74 -32.47 -8.42
C ILE A 993 15.35 -32.50 -9.06
N TYR A 994 14.40 -31.68 -8.60
CA TYR A 994 13.06 -31.59 -9.19
C TYR A 994 12.95 -30.52 -10.29
N ALA A 995 13.71 -29.43 -10.20
CA ALA A 995 13.67 -28.34 -11.17
C ALA A 995 14.33 -28.73 -12.51
N LEU A 996 15.42 -29.50 -12.50
CA LEU A 996 16.13 -29.89 -13.73
C LEU A 996 15.29 -30.76 -14.68
N PRO A 997 14.55 -31.80 -14.21
CA PRO A 997 13.63 -32.56 -15.06
C PRO A 997 12.48 -31.71 -15.60
N VAL A 998 11.93 -30.81 -14.78
CA VAL A 998 10.83 -29.91 -15.18
C VAL A 998 11.31 -28.92 -16.22
N LEU A 999 12.50 -28.32 -16.04
CA LEU A 999 13.13 -27.42 -16.99
C LEU A 999 13.47 -28.15 -18.30
N GLY A 1000 13.97 -29.39 -18.22
CA GLY A 1000 14.20 -30.24 -19.38
C GLY A 1000 12.91 -30.54 -20.15
N GLY A 1001 11.83 -30.90 -19.44
CA GLY A 1001 10.51 -31.10 -20.03
C GLY A 1001 9.95 -29.84 -20.67
N PHE A 1002 10.12 -28.69 -20.02
CA PHE A 1002 9.71 -27.39 -20.55
C PHE A 1002 10.46 -27.02 -21.83
N ILE A 1003 11.77 -27.25 -21.88
CA ILE A 1003 12.59 -27.04 -23.09
C ILE A 1003 12.14 -27.95 -24.24
N VAL A 1004 11.77 -29.20 -23.96
CA VAL A 1004 11.22 -30.12 -24.97
C VAL A 1004 9.86 -29.64 -25.47
N ILE A 1005 8.99 -29.15 -24.59
CA ILE A 1005 7.67 -28.60 -24.97
C ILE A 1005 7.85 -27.33 -25.80
N VAL A 1006 8.71 -26.40 -25.39
CA VAL A 1006 9.02 -25.19 -26.15
C VAL A 1006 9.64 -25.55 -27.51
N GLY A 1007 10.57 -26.51 -27.55
CA GLY A 1007 11.13 -27.02 -28.80
C GLY A 1007 10.06 -27.63 -29.72
N PHE A 1008 9.13 -28.42 -29.17
CA PHE A 1008 8.00 -28.98 -29.91
C PHE A 1008 7.08 -27.88 -30.44
N VAL A 1009 6.73 -26.88 -29.62
CA VAL A 1009 5.90 -25.73 -30.02
C VAL A 1009 6.58 -24.90 -31.10
N VAL A 1010 7.89 -24.67 -31.01
CA VAL A 1010 8.66 -23.94 -32.03
C VAL A 1010 8.70 -24.72 -33.35
N VAL A 1011 8.95 -26.04 -33.30
CA VAL A 1011 8.91 -26.90 -34.50
C VAL A 1011 7.50 -26.93 -35.09
N TRP A 1012 6.46 -27.03 -34.25
CA TRP A 1012 5.06 -27.04 -34.66
C TRP A 1012 4.64 -25.71 -35.27
N ASN A 1013 5.03 -24.58 -34.69
CA ASN A 1013 4.78 -23.24 -35.23
C ASN A 1013 5.54 -23.00 -36.54
N ARG A 1014 6.77 -23.49 -36.68
CA ARG A 1014 7.51 -23.42 -37.96
C ARG A 1014 6.87 -24.29 -39.04
N LYS A 1015 6.34 -25.46 -38.67
CA LYS A 1015 5.58 -26.32 -39.60
C LYS A 1015 4.26 -25.66 -40.01
N LEU A 1016 3.52 -25.11 -39.06
CA LEU A 1016 2.24 -24.42 -39.28
C LEU A 1016 2.43 -23.17 -40.15
N GLY A 1017 3.51 -22.41 -39.94
CA GLY A 1017 3.87 -21.28 -40.79
C GLY A 1017 4.15 -21.68 -42.25
N ARG A 1018 4.77 -22.84 -42.50
CA ARG A 1018 4.97 -23.36 -43.87
C ARG A 1018 3.67 -23.80 -44.52
N GLU A 1019 2.79 -24.48 -43.79
CA GLU A 1019 1.48 -24.90 -44.31
C GLU A 1019 0.56 -23.71 -44.62
N VAL A 1020 0.66 -22.61 -43.88
CA VAL A 1020 -0.10 -21.38 -44.11
C VAL A 1020 0.42 -20.63 -45.35
N GLU A 1021 1.74 -20.55 -45.54
CA GLU A 1021 2.30 -19.90 -46.73
C GLU A 1021 2.02 -20.72 -48.01
N GLU A 1022 2.12 -22.05 -47.96
CA GLU A 1022 1.78 -22.94 -49.09
C GLU A 1022 0.30 -22.83 -49.49
N ARG A 1023 -0.62 -22.64 -48.53
CA ARG A 1023 -2.04 -22.34 -48.82
C ARG A 1023 -2.23 -20.97 -49.47
N HIS A 1024 -1.56 -19.94 -48.96
CA HIS A 1024 -1.66 -18.59 -49.53
C HIS A 1024 -0.98 -18.45 -50.89
N GLU A 1025 0.06 -19.23 -51.19
CA GLU A 1025 0.63 -19.34 -52.54
C GLU A 1025 -0.31 -20.10 -53.48
N ALA A 1026 -0.93 -21.20 -53.04
CA ALA A 1026 -1.91 -21.94 -53.84
C ALA A 1026 -3.16 -21.08 -54.17
N GLU A 1027 -3.64 -20.28 -53.21
CA GLU A 1027 -4.76 -19.35 -53.42
C GLU A 1027 -4.40 -18.21 -54.40
N ARG A 1028 -3.21 -17.62 -54.25
CA ARG A 1028 -2.70 -16.59 -55.18
C ARG A 1028 -2.48 -17.17 -56.59
N HIS A 1029 -1.95 -18.38 -56.70
CA HIS A 1029 -1.76 -19.09 -57.97
C HIS A 1029 -3.11 -19.43 -58.62
N SER A 1030 -4.11 -19.89 -57.86
CA SER A 1030 -5.45 -20.16 -58.39
C SER A 1030 -6.17 -18.90 -58.89
N ARG A 1031 -5.94 -17.75 -58.26
CA ARG A 1031 -6.51 -16.45 -58.70
C ARG A 1031 -5.81 -15.93 -59.96
N MET A 1032 -4.48 -16.04 -60.04
CA MET A 1032 -3.69 -15.65 -61.22
C MET A 1032 -4.01 -16.53 -62.45
N LEU A 1033 -4.28 -17.83 -62.27
CA LEU A 1033 -4.68 -18.72 -63.38
C LEU A 1033 -5.99 -18.28 -64.03
N LEU A 1034 -7.00 -17.90 -63.23
CA LEU A 1034 -8.31 -17.44 -63.73
C LEU A 1034 -8.25 -16.08 -64.45
N GLU A 1035 -7.26 -15.24 -64.12
CA GLU A 1035 -7.06 -13.92 -64.74
C GLU A 1035 -6.19 -13.98 -66.03
N SER A 1036 -5.46 -15.07 -66.25
CA SER A 1036 -4.53 -15.23 -67.39
C SER A 1036 -5.16 -15.79 -68.68
N VAL A 1037 -6.42 -16.26 -68.62
CA VAL A 1037 -7.14 -16.82 -69.76
C VAL A 1037 -7.92 -15.70 -70.44
N GLY A 1038 -7.69 -15.48 -71.75
CA GLY A 1038 -8.41 -14.48 -72.57
C GLY A 1038 -9.88 -14.82 -72.86
N GLU A 1039 -10.52 -15.61 -72.00
CA GLU A 1039 -11.93 -16.02 -72.07
C GLU A 1039 -12.67 -15.53 -70.82
N GLY A 1040 -13.94 -15.17 -71.00
CA GLY A 1040 -14.81 -14.85 -69.88
C GLY A 1040 -15.21 -16.13 -69.15
N ILE A 1041 -14.89 -16.24 -67.85
CA ILE A 1041 -15.19 -17.39 -67.02
C ILE A 1041 -16.04 -16.96 -65.83
N PHE A 1042 -17.16 -17.65 -65.62
CA PHE A 1042 -17.96 -17.52 -64.40
C PHE A 1042 -18.50 -18.87 -63.93
N GLY A 1043 -18.66 -19.00 -62.62
CA GLY A 1043 -19.28 -20.18 -61.99
C GLY A 1043 -20.69 -19.88 -61.52
N VAL A 1044 -21.57 -20.86 -61.61
CA VAL A 1044 -22.93 -20.82 -61.07
C VAL A 1044 -23.20 -21.97 -60.12
N ASP A 1045 -24.06 -21.77 -59.14
CA ASP A 1045 -24.55 -22.81 -58.24
C ASP A 1045 -25.69 -23.65 -58.86
N GLN A 1046 -26.29 -24.55 -58.07
CA GLN A 1046 -27.39 -25.44 -58.48
C GLN A 1046 -28.69 -24.70 -58.88
N ILE A 1047 -28.84 -23.44 -58.50
CA ILE A 1047 -30.03 -22.61 -58.80
C ILE A 1047 -29.74 -21.54 -59.86
N GLY A 1048 -28.52 -21.53 -60.41
CA GLY A 1048 -28.08 -20.65 -61.48
C GLY A 1048 -27.59 -19.28 -61.01
N GLN A 1049 -27.29 -19.12 -59.72
CA GLN A 1049 -26.70 -17.88 -59.20
C GLN A 1049 -25.19 -17.86 -59.42
N VAL A 1050 -24.65 -16.72 -59.86
CA VAL A 1050 -23.19 -16.59 -60.08
C VAL A 1050 -22.46 -16.64 -58.74
N THR A 1051 -21.50 -17.56 -58.60
CA THR A 1051 -20.69 -17.73 -57.38
C THR A 1051 -19.31 -17.10 -57.49
N PHE A 1052 -18.78 -17.00 -58.71
CA PHE A 1052 -17.57 -16.24 -59.02
C PHE A 1052 -17.56 -15.83 -60.50
N VAL A 1053 -16.79 -14.80 -60.83
CA VAL A 1053 -16.62 -14.29 -62.20
C VAL A 1053 -15.20 -13.72 -62.35
N ASN A 1054 -14.52 -13.98 -63.46
CA ASN A 1054 -13.21 -13.39 -63.77
C ASN A 1054 -13.37 -12.00 -64.42
N SER A 1055 -12.30 -11.21 -64.44
CA SER A 1055 -12.31 -9.84 -64.98
C SER A 1055 -12.77 -9.78 -66.44
N VAL A 1056 -12.31 -10.73 -67.27
CA VAL A 1056 -12.67 -10.81 -68.70
C VAL A 1056 -14.17 -11.00 -68.90
N ALA A 1057 -14.83 -11.83 -68.11
CA ALA A 1057 -16.28 -12.01 -68.17
C ALA A 1057 -17.04 -10.77 -67.74
N SER A 1058 -16.62 -10.13 -66.65
CA SER A 1058 -17.22 -8.88 -66.17
C SER A 1058 -17.11 -7.75 -67.19
N GLU A 1059 -15.93 -7.58 -67.81
CA GLU A 1059 -15.69 -6.58 -68.85
C GLU A 1059 -16.52 -6.85 -70.11
N ALA A 1060 -16.55 -8.11 -70.59
CA ALA A 1060 -17.27 -8.46 -71.81
C ALA A 1060 -18.81 -8.31 -71.68
N LEU A 1061 -19.36 -8.61 -70.51
CA LEU A 1061 -20.80 -8.51 -70.22
C LEU A 1061 -21.24 -7.10 -69.77
N GLY A 1062 -20.28 -6.25 -69.38
CA GLY A 1062 -20.55 -4.87 -68.95
C GLY A 1062 -21.12 -4.75 -67.53
N TYR A 1063 -20.90 -5.77 -66.68
CA TYR A 1063 -21.33 -5.77 -65.27
C TYR A 1063 -20.11 -5.78 -64.34
N ALA A 1064 -20.16 -5.02 -63.24
CA ALA A 1064 -19.14 -5.16 -62.20
C ALA A 1064 -19.29 -6.52 -61.48
N PRO A 1065 -18.22 -7.14 -60.95
CA PRO A 1065 -18.30 -8.47 -60.34
C PRO A 1065 -19.36 -8.62 -59.25
N HIS A 1066 -19.53 -7.59 -58.41
CA HIS A 1066 -20.53 -7.59 -57.34
C HIS A 1066 -21.98 -7.46 -57.83
N GLU A 1067 -22.20 -7.05 -59.08
CA GLU A 1067 -23.54 -6.99 -59.71
C GLU A 1067 -23.92 -8.32 -60.34
N LEU A 1068 -22.95 -9.21 -60.60
CA LEU A 1068 -23.19 -10.54 -61.12
C LEU A 1068 -23.31 -11.57 -60.00
N ILE A 1069 -22.44 -11.50 -58.99
CA ILE A 1069 -22.39 -12.49 -57.90
C ILE A 1069 -23.70 -12.51 -57.12
N GLY A 1070 -24.30 -13.69 -56.99
CA GLY A 1070 -25.59 -13.93 -56.33
C GLY A 1070 -26.81 -13.83 -57.24
N GLU A 1071 -26.65 -13.31 -58.46
CA GLU A 1071 -27.77 -13.12 -59.41
C GLU A 1071 -27.94 -14.29 -60.37
N LYS A 1072 -29.17 -14.52 -60.83
CA LYS A 1072 -29.50 -15.61 -61.77
C LYS A 1072 -29.01 -15.29 -63.18
N VAL A 1073 -27.94 -15.95 -63.61
CA VAL A 1073 -27.20 -15.56 -64.83
C VAL A 1073 -28.05 -15.59 -66.12
N HIS A 1074 -28.95 -16.57 -66.26
CA HIS A 1074 -29.79 -16.70 -67.47
C HIS A 1074 -30.68 -15.47 -67.68
N ALA A 1075 -31.23 -14.92 -66.59
CA ALA A 1075 -32.09 -13.75 -66.65
C ALA A 1075 -31.33 -12.46 -67.02
N LEU A 1076 -30.00 -12.44 -66.81
CA LEU A 1076 -29.16 -11.28 -67.09
C LEU A 1076 -28.58 -11.30 -68.50
N ILE A 1077 -28.04 -12.45 -68.94
CA ILE A 1077 -27.19 -12.47 -70.14
C ILE A 1077 -27.69 -13.40 -71.25
N HIS A 1078 -28.71 -14.22 -71.01
CA HIS A 1078 -29.15 -15.25 -71.97
C HIS A 1078 -30.69 -15.38 -72.06
N HIS A 1079 -31.41 -14.29 -71.79
CA HIS A 1079 -32.87 -14.29 -71.69
C HIS A 1079 -33.60 -14.21 -73.04
N THR A 1080 -32.93 -13.82 -74.13
CA THR A 1080 -33.54 -13.57 -75.45
C THR A 1080 -32.72 -14.17 -76.59
N ARG A 1081 -33.38 -14.73 -77.61
CA ARG A 1081 -32.78 -15.32 -78.81
C ARG A 1081 -32.35 -14.25 -79.84
N PRO A 1082 -31.49 -14.61 -80.81
CA PRO A 1082 -31.09 -13.69 -81.88
C PRO A 1082 -32.25 -13.09 -82.71
N ASP A 1083 -33.36 -13.82 -82.85
CA ASP A 1083 -34.57 -13.38 -83.57
C ASP A 1083 -35.51 -12.48 -82.74
N GLY A 1084 -35.13 -12.18 -81.49
CA GLY A 1084 -35.88 -11.35 -80.57
C GLY A 1084 -36.94 -12.09 -79.75
N SER A 1085 -37.12 -13.40 -79.92
CA SER A 1085 -38.02 -14.20 -79.08
C SER A 1085 -37.41 -14.53 -77.72
N ASP A 1086 -38.25 -14.78 -76.71
CA ASP A 1086 -37.79 -15.19 -75.37
C ASP A 1086 -37.03 -16.53 -75.43
N PHE A 1087 -35.95 -16.64 -74.64
CA PHE A 1087 -35.20 -17.89 -74.50
C PHE A 1087 -35.51 -18.53 -73.13
N PRO A 1088 -36.32 -19.61 -73.08
CA PRO A 1088 -36.65 -20.27 -71.83
C PRO A 1088 -35.44 -20.90 -71.13
N VAL A 1089 -35.30 -20.69 -69.82
CA VAL A 1089 -34.17 -21.22 -69.03
C VAL A 1089 -34.00 -22.75 -69.13
N LYS A 1090 -35.10 -23.50 -69.31
CA LYS A 1090 -35.05 -24.98 -69.42
C LYS A 1090 -34.44 -25.48 -70.74
N GLU A 1091 -34.36 -24.61 -71.73
CA GLU A 1091 -33.76 -24.89 -73.04
C GLU A 1091 -32.31 -24.37 -73.13
N CYS A 1092 -31.85 -23.65 -72.10
CA CYS A 1092 -30.50 -23.10 -72.03
C CYS A 1092 -29.47 -24.22 -71.76
N PRO A 1093 -28.45 -24.39 -72.62
CA PRO A 1093 -27.39 -25.36 -72.40
C PRO A 1093 -26.62 -25.15 -71.09
N MET A 1094 -26.50 -23.91 -70.60
CA MET A 1094 -25.90 -23.61 -69.29
C MET A 1094 -26.75 -24.15 -68.14
N TRP A 1095 -28.08 -24.07 -68.24
CA TRP A 1095 -29.00 -24.64 -67.25
C TRP A 1095 -28.93 -26.16 -67.21
N GLU A 1096 -28.84 -26.83 -68.37
CA GLU A 1096 -28.64 -28.28 -68.40
C GLU A 1096 -27.33 -28.71 -67.73
N ALA A 1097 -26.29 -27.88 -67.75
CA ALA A 1097 -25.03 -28.16 -67.08
C ALA A 1097 -25.20 -28.19 -65.55
N TYR A 1098 -25.72 -27.14 -64.92
CA TYR A 1098 -25.81 -27.11 -63.45
C TYR A 1098 -27.02 -27.87 -62.86
N THR A 1099 -28.00 -28.28 -63.67
CA THR A 1099 -29.16 -29.06 -63.18
C THR A 1099 -29.14 -30.54 -63.59
N LYS A 1100 -28.74 -30.86 -64.83
CA LYS A 1100 -28.72 -32.23 -65.37
C LYS A 1100 -27.31 -32.80 -65.49
N GLY A 1101 -26.28 -31.98 -65.27
CA GLY A 1101 -24.89 -32.43 -65.32
C GLY A 1101 -24.40 -32.72 -66.73
N LYS A 1102 -25.04 -32.14 -67.74
CA LYS A 1102 -24.71 -32.32 -69.15
C LYS A 1102 -23.66 -31.30 -69.59
N VAL A 1103 -22.54 -31.77 -70.12
CA VAL A 1103 -21.53 -30.89 -70.73
C VAL A 1103 -22.05 -30.44 -72.08
N SER A 1104 -22.01 -29.13 -72.33
CA SER A 1104 -22.43 -28.53 -73.59
C SER A 1104 -21.33 -27.62 -74.13
N ARG A 1105 -21.07 -27.73 -75.42
CA ARG A 1105 -20.22 -26.82 -76.19
C ARG A 1105 -21.07 -26.20 -77.30
N ILE A 1106 -21.10 -24.88 -77.34
CA ILE A 1106 -21.93 -24.12 -78.26
C ILE A 1106 -21.01 -23.17 -79.03
N ASP A 1107 -20.89 -23.38 -80.33
CA ASP A 1107 -19.89 -22.70 -81.16
C ASP A 1107 -20.38 -21.34 -81.71
N ASN A 1108 -21.69 -21.05 -81.60
CA ASN A 1108 -22.26 -19.78 -82.03
C ASN A 1108 -23.62 -19.52 -81.37
N GLU A 1109 -23.63 -18.67 -80.34
CA GLU A 1109 -24.84 -18.18 -79.68
C GLU A 1109 -24.65 -16.71 -79.26
N ILE A 1110 -25.67 -16.04 -78.73
CA ILE A 1110 -25.59 -14.62 -78.40
C ILE A 1110 -25.74 -14.43 -76.88
N LEU A 1111 -24.84 -13.64 -76.29
CA LEU A 1111 -25.00 -13.12 -74.94
C LEU A 1111 -25.34 -11.64 -74.95
N TRP A 1112 -26.11 -11.22 -73.95
CA TRP A 1112 -26.58 -9.86 -73.76
C TRP A 1112 -25.75 -9.14 -72.70
N ARG A 1113 -25.43 -7.87 -72.99
CA ARG A 1113 -24.73 -6.96 -72.09
C ARG A 1113 -25.73 -6.16 -71.27
N LYS A 1114 -25.23 -5.56 -70.17
CA LYS A 1114 -26.00 -4.66 -69.30
C LYS A 1114 -26.65 -3.48 -70.04
N ASP A 1115 -26.01 -2.99 -71.10
CA ASP A 1115 -26.49 -1.86 -71.91
C ASP A 1115 -27.56 -2.25 -72.95
N GLY A 1116 -27.95 -3.53 -72.99
CA GLY A 1116 -28.94 -4.06 -73.92
C GLY A 1116 -28.40 -4.42 -75.30
N THR A 1117 -27.10 -4.23 -75.56
CA THR A 1117 -26.45 -4.75 -76.77
C THR A 1117 -26.14 -6.24 -76.62
N SER A 1118 -25.93 -6.94 -77.72
CA SER A 1118 -25.61 -8.36 -77.71
C SER A 1118 -24.39 -8.67 -78.56
N PHE A 1119 -23.74 -9.80 -78.30
CA PHE A 1119 -22.55 -10.23 -79.04
C PHE A 1119 -22.49 -11.74 -79.23
N PRO A 1120 -21.96 -12.22 -80.37
CA PRO A 1120 -21.80 -13.63 -80.62
C PRO A 1120 -20.67 -14.21 -79.76
N VAL A 1121 -20.94 -15.38 -79.18
CA VAL A 1121 -20.00 -16.12 -78.35
C VAL A 1121 -19.91 -17.58 -78.78
N GLU A 1122 -18.73 -18.14 -78.59
CA GLU A 1122 -18.55 -19.58 -78.39
C GLU A 1122 -18.44 -19.81 -76.88
N TYR A 1123 -19.20 -20.76 -76.32
CA TYR A 1123 -19.12 -21.07 -74.89
C TYR A 1123 -19.19 -22.56 -74.57
N ASN A 1124 -18.55 -22.91 -73.46
CA ASN A 1124 -18.57 -24.24 -72.87
C ASN A 1124 -19.23 -24.15 -71.49
N ALA A 1125 -20.18 -25.04 -71.22
CA ALA A 1125 -20.81 -25.20 -69.91
C ALA A 1125 -20.46 -26.58 -69.34
N THR A 1126 -19.68 -26.59 -68.26
CA THR A 1126 -19.16 -27.82 -67.63
C THR A 1126 -19.68 -27.94 -66.19
N PRO A 1127 -20.34 -29.05 -65.80
CA PRO A 1127 -20.87 -29.22 -64.46
C PRO A 1127 -19.77 -29.40 -63.41
N LEU A 1128 -19.94 -28.78 -62.26
CA LEU A 1128 -19.12 -29.02 -61.07
C LEU A 1128 -19.75 -30.13 -60.23
N ARG A 1129 -18.96 -31.15 -59.88
CA ARG A 1129 -19.41 -32.27 -59.05
C ARG A 1129 -18.59 -32.36 -57.76
N ARG A 1130 -19.25 -32.65 -56.65
CA ARG A 1130 -18.61 -33.03 -55.38
C ARG A 1130 -19.12 -34.41 -55.01
N HIS A 1131 -18.22 -35.41 -55.06
CA HIS A 1131 -18.59 -36.82 -55.14
C HIS A 1131 -19.52 -37.06 -56.35
N ASP A 1132 -20.72 -37.63 -56.15
CA ASP A 1132 -21.70 -37.91 -57.21
C ASP A 1132 -22.80 -36.85 -57.38
N SER A 1133 -22.77 -35.75 -56.61
CA SER A 1133 -23.76 -34.68 -56.70
C SER A 1133 -23.26 -33.48 -57.50
N ILE A 1134 -24.08 -33.00 -58.45
CA ILE A 1134 -23.82 -31.77 -59.20
C ILE A 1134 -24.03 -30.59 -58.26
N ILE A 1135 -23.02 -29.76 -58.05
CA ILE A 1135 -23.06 -28.61 -57.15
C ILE A 1135 -23.11 -27.26 -57.89
N GLY A 1136 -23.06 -27.27 -59.21
CA GLY A 1136 -23.07 -26.07 -60.04
C GLY A 1136 -22.52 -26.34 -61.44
N ALA A 1137 -22.12 -25.29 -62.14
CA ALA A 1137 -21.39 -25.37 -63.41
C ALA A 1137 -20.40 -24.21 -63.55
N VAL A 1138 -19.33 -24.44 -64.32
CA VAL A 1138 -18.43 -23.39 -64.81
C VAL A 1138 -18.73 -23.16 -66.28
N ILE A 1139 -18.94 -21.89 -66.64
CA ILE A 1139 -19.14 -21.43 -68.00
C ILE A 1139 -17.89 -20.67 -68.40
N SER A 1140 -17.26 -21.07 -69.52
CA SER A 1140 -16.25 -20.26 -70.20
C SER A 1140 -16.79 -19.84 -71.55
N PHE A 1141 -16.66 -18.56 -71.90
CA PHE A 1141 -17.11 -18.02 -73.17
C PHE A 1141 -16.05 -17.14 -73.81
N ARG A 1142 -16.06 -17.10 -75.14
CA ARG A 1142 -15.16 -16.30 -75.96
C ARG A 1142 -15.98 -15.45 -76.92
N ASP A 1143 -15.73 -14.15 -76.91
CA ASP A 1143 -16.31 -13.22 -77.89
C ASP A 1143 -15.70 -13.51 -79.28
N ILE A 1144 -16.55 -13.96 -80.22
CA ILE A 1144 -16.15 -14.31 -81.59
C ILE A 1144 -16.47 -13.19 -82.59
N THR A 1145 -16.82 -11.98 -82.16
CA THR A 1145 -17.14 -10.84 -83.04
C THR A 1145 -16.03 -10.54 -84.03
N LYS A 1146 -14.76 -10.53 -83.56
CA LYS A 1146 -13.59 -10.31 -84.43
C LYS A 1146 -13.36 -11.49 -85.38
N VAL A 1147 -13.61 -12.71 -84.92
CA VAL A 1147 -13.46 -13.94 -85.73
C VAL A 1147 -14.51 -13.95 -86.84
N GLN A 1148 -15.79 -13.70 -86.54
CA GLN A 1148 -16.85 -13.64 -87.55
C GLN A 1148 -16.63 -12.52 -88.58
N LYS A 1149 -16.21 -11.32 -88.14
CA LYS A 1149 -15.84 -10.23 -89.06
C LYS A 1149 -14.64 -10.58 -89.94
N ALA A 1150 -13.64 -11.28 -89.39
CA ALA A 1150 -12.48 -11.74 -90.15
C ALA A 1150 -12.84 -12.87 -91.13
N THR A 1151 -13.71 -13.80 -90.76
CA THR A 1151 -14.19 -14.88 -91.65
C THR A 1151 -15.05 -14.31 -92.78
N ALA A 1152 -15.90 -13.30 -92.50
CA ALA A 1152 -16.66 -12.60 -93.52
C ALA A 1152 -15.75 -11.80 -94.47
N ALA A 1153 -14.76 -11.07 -93.94
CA ALA A 1153 -13.77 -10.36 -94.74
C ALA A 1153 -12.83 -11.29 -95.54
N LEU A 1154 -12.53 -12.49 -95.02
CA LEU A 1154 -11.75 -13.51 -95.72
C LEU A 1154 -12.56 -14.17 -96.84
N HIS A 1155 -13.88 -14.36 -96.67
CA HIS A 1155 -14.76 -14.81 -97.76
C HIS A 1155 -14.84 -13.78 -98.89
N GLU A 1156 -14.96 -12.49 -98.53
CA GLU A 1156 -14.93 -11.38 -99.50
C GLU A 1156 -13.56 -11.28 -100.21
N HIS A 1157 -12.45 -11.50 -99.50
CA HIS A 1157 -11.10 -11.53 -100.12
C HIS A 1157 -10.80 -12.80 -100.92
N LEU A 1158 -11.38 -13.96 -100.58
CA LEU A 1158 -11.23 -15.19 -101.36
C LEU A 1158 -11.98 -15.11 -102.69
N GLU A 1159 -13.16 -14.48 -102.73
CA GLU A 1159 -13.88 -14.19 -103.98
C GLU A 1159 -13.11 -13.21 -104.89
N ASP A 1160 -12.39 -12.23 -104.32
CA ASP A 1160 -11.52 -11.30 -105.06
C ASP A 1160 -10.22 -11.97 -105.58
N VAL A 1161 -9.66 -12.92 -104.83
CA VAL A 1161 -8.45 -13.66 -105.23
C VAL A 1161 -8.76 -14.75 -106.26
N GLU A 1162 -9.92 -15.41 -106.21
CA GLU A 1162 -10.35 -16.36 -107.25
C GLU A 1162 -10.57 -15.68 -108.61
N LYS A 1163 -11.15 -14.47 -108.64
CA LYS A 1163 -11.26 -13.66 -109.88
C LYS A 1163 -9.91 -13.18 -110.43
N PHE A 1164 -8.92 -12.94 -109.58
CA PHE A 1164 -7.57 -12.52 -110.01
C PHE A 1164 -6.73 -13.70 -110.53
N ASN A 1165 -6.91 -14.91 -109.98
CA ASN A 1165 -6.20 -16.11 -110.42
C ASN A 1165 -6.70 -16.66 -111.78
N GLU A 1166 -7.99 -16.55 -112.12
CA GLU A 1166 -8.48 -16.95 -113.46
C GLU A 1166 -7.90 -16.09 -114.60
N LEU A 1167 -7.64 -14.81 -114.36
CA LEU A 1167 -7.06 -13.88 -115.35
C LEU A 1167 -5.53 -14.01 -115.51
N ALA A 1168 -4.83 -14.50 -114.49
CA ALA A 1168 -3.37 -14.64 -114.50
C ALA A 1168 -2.89 -15.96 -115.15
N VAL A 1169 -3.66 -17.04 -115.00
CA VAL A 1169 -3.30 -18.37 -115.55
C VAL A 1169 -3.50 -18.44 -117.07
N ASP A 1170 -4.54 -17.78 -117.62
CA ASP A 1170 -4.80 -17.76 -119.07
C ASP A 1170 -3.72 -16.96 -119.85
N ARG A 1171 -3.15 -15.93 -119.23
CA ARG A 1171 -2.08 -15.11 -119.84
C ARG A 1171 -0.74 -15.83 -119.91
N GLU A 1172 -0.39 -16.62 -118.90
CA GLU A 1172 0.85 -17.43 -118.85
C GLU A 1172 0.78 -18.58 -119.87
N LEU A 1173 -0.36 -19.29 -119.97
CA LEU A 1173 -0.59 -20.33 -120.98
C LEU A 1173 -0.51 -19.77 -122.41
N ARG A 1174 -1.14 -18.62 -122.68
CA ARG A 1174 -1.10 -17.97 -124.00
C ARG A 1174 0.32 -17.52 -124.38
N MET A 1175 1.13 -17.10 -123.41
CA MET A 1175 2.54 -16.74 -123.64
C MET A 1175 3.42 -17.95 -123.98
N ILE A 1176 3.14 -19.12 -123.38
CA ILE A 1176 3.86 -20.36 -123.71
C ILE A 1176 3.50 -20.83 -125.13
N GLU A 1177 2.22 -20.80 -125.50
CA GLU A 1177 1.77 -21.09 -126.87
C GLU A 1177 2.42 -20.16 -127.90
N LEU A 1178 2.45 -18.84 -127.64
CA LEU A 1178 3.08 -17.88 -128.54
C LEU A 1178 4.59 -18.10 -128.69
N LYS A 1179 5.29 -18.46 -127.61
CA LYS A 1179 6.72 -18.80 -127.68
C LYS A 1179 6.96 -20.09 -128.48
N GLN A 1180 6.07 -21.09 -128.36
CA GLN A 1180 6.09 -22.29 -129.18
C GLN A 1180 5.87 -21.97 -130.66
N GLU A 1181 4.83 -21.19 -131.00
CA GLU A 1181 4.57 -20.75 -132.38
C GLU A 1181 5.73 -19.95 -132.96
N ILE A 1182 6.34 -19.04 -132.19
CA ILE A 1182 7.50 -18.27 -132.65
C ILE A 1182 8.70 -19.17 -132.91
N ASN A 1183 8.99 -20.15 -132.05
CA ASN A 1183 10.07 -21.10 -132.31
C ASN A 1183 9.81 -21.96 -133.56
N VAL A 1184 8.57 -22.40 -133.79
CA VAL A 1184 8.19 -23.12 -135.02
C VAL A 1184 8.38 -22.24 -136.25
N LEU A 1185 7.89 -21.00 -136.24
CA LEU A 1185 8.05 -20.05 -137.35
C LEU A 1185 9.51 -19.67 -137.61
N LEU A 1186 10.35 -19.57 -136.58
CA LEU A 1186 11.79 -19.33 -136.72
C LEU A 1186 12.48 -20.54 -137.38
N LYS A 1187 12.08 -21.76 -137.03
CA LYS A 1187 12.58 -23.01 -137.60
C LYS A 1187 12.20 -23.16 -139.08
N GLU A 1188 10.97 -22.80 -139.45
CA GLU A 1188 10.51 -22.78 -140.86
C GLU A 1188 11.26 -21.74 -141.71
N LYS A 1189 11.74 -20.65 -141.11
CA LYS A 1189 12.55 -19.62 -141.78
C LYS A 1189 14.06 -19.87 -141.74
N GLY A 1190 14.50 -21.04 -141.25
CA GLY A 1190 15.92 -21.41 -141.19
C GLY A 1190 16.73 -20.62 -140.15
N ALA A 1191 16.07 -19.99 -139.17
CA ALA A 1191 16.71 -19.30 -138.05
C ALA A 1191 16.71 -20.17 -136.78
N GLN A 1192 17.69 -19.97 -135.89
CA GLN A 1192 17.79 -20.74 -134.64
C GLN A 1192 16.70 -20.33 -133.63
N GLU A 1193 16.22 -21.30 -132.85
CA GLU A 1193 15.17 -21.12 -131.83
C GLU A 1193 15.56 -20.03 -130.82
N LYS A 1194 14.63 -19.12 -130.50
CA LYS A 1194 14.91 -17.90 -129.72
C LYS A 1194 14.51 -18.03 -128.25
N TYR A 1195 13.57 -18.91 -127.91
CA TYR A 1195 13.03 -19.04 -126.56
C TYR A 1195 13.21 -20.47 -126.03
N GLU A 1196 13.80 -20.62 -124.86
CA GLU A 1196 13.86 -21.90 -124.14
C GLU A 1196 12.55 -22.09 -123.37
N ILE A 1197 11.84 -23.19 -123.62
CA ILE A 1197 10.50 -23.45 -123.05
C ILE A 1197 10.65 -24.55 -122.00
N VAL A 1198 10.55 -24.17 -120.73
CA VAL A 1198 10.58 -25.08 -119.57
C VAL A 1198 9.20 -25.71 -119.43
N GLN A 1199 9.14 -27.05 -119.35
CA GLN A 1199 7.91 -27.81 -119.13
C GLN A 1199 7.40 -27.72 -117.70
#